data_AF-A0A136PZ59-F1
#
_entry.id   AF-A0A136PZ59-F1
#
_cell.length_a   1.000
_cell.length_b   1.000
_cell.length_c   1.000
_cell.angle_alpha   90.00
_cell.angle_beta   90.00
_cell.angle_gamma   90.00
#
_symmetry.space_group_name_H-M   'P 1'
#
loop_
_entity.id
_entity.type
_entity.pdbx_description
1 polymer ?
#
loop_
_entity_poly.entity_id
_entity_poly.type
_entity_poly.pdbx_seq_one_letter_code
_entity_poly.pdbx_strand_id
1 'polypeptide(L)'
;MRLLAVPVRIDALWLPAQRTVAGPVADFTRLPYRDPVTGRDVHPDQPFLSEGILPAPFEEELTLRAGVHLHWALPDALTRLVHGPHAGQPPRVPDRWLVTRTDPDGRRARWVVESDALTDGSTSSVPYPLSPEDPPGPSGRPWRRLGRVLPLGAWPGPETDRVARLTALGYGEPTFAAFYPHSASVFGFFDPQGTRPPAGTRYDLLGWYASPALDELAGILARPGAGTWAQRVADELGWAAGPEGAAPERMVCVGRLTLDPEEELSLLETGTTETGVYLGDSATEALAAHLGAELPGVNADEMEQLLEAIDVADRLESATLDLPERLAEARHTAAFTPVAAGTRWTVRPQDAVPGVDPAALLTAAGPAGLAPLGAAPAREVADLPAELGDLLVALNAAQAAHEQAQAQADGLRQRLFADWHRYLTCAYPPPENRTDYPDPDLAAAYLRREMAALDALLAETGEFPPTGPGDTRAHRLATALAAVEAVVARVNAALPEGAGYRLQQLPDDSYQVPNEPVVLLTGAEATGSDRYGSDGEHPAGLLPCVLVEAPGAAGVLADAEGVAAAGDLVDGFLTGLPEPHPALRRWTGQPWHPLLLHWEVEFLPAAAGTNLDPTDRDYDPEVVSLNYRLPAGEVELEPRPGHRLAERAAVTYSGSTVLSTATRPLLSARILRYLAGGPLARYNEDRVAAGLGPLTPEQVTGEPGALLAWCAEGSADPRLGRLAAAYAHLAEHEGSNLAQSLGGFNDALLMRRLTRQLPILDPLGFPSGQLLAEQVRDRVGEQNRQGPVPLADFNPLRAGCLRLLRLRVVDSFGVGHDLSVDRPAATTRLRVPDRPGWIALPPRVAQPARLRLRLLDAEQPARPVSGLVESSPVCGWLLPDLLDDGLRVHAAAGQWLGSLLPDPDPDRPDLARWLPAPSRGVPAVEQIGNPGLRAVVDRLRGYGADRLGELFGSLVEALDAVGEEGDGGHQVRSRLTGRPIAVLRLSLGLELLGPPAIHQDWNVFRQDLGRTGRETNGFPLVRFPVRVGAYGRLGDGVLGYWRHEPDGSLGVEYHDVPGMAAAGTDPPVRLAFGLPEETLTVLLEPAGALHATTGILPTVSVRLDPAHHHDALARLETGFLAAPVLTDAAGVGLVLPATEPGRRWTWRERAGDVWTETEDPPAPTPGFPTDVTLREGWLALPTAATTR
;
A
#
# COMPACT_ATOMS: atom_id res chain seq x y z
N MET A 1 36.40 -34.70 -15.73
CA MET A 1 35.82 -33.39 -15.34
C MET A 1 34.47 -33.67 -14.70
N ARG A 2 34.18 -33.07 -13.54
CA ARG A 2 32.91 -33.30 -12.83
C ARG A 2 31.95 -32.16 -13.14
N LEU A 3 30.78 -32.49 -13.68
CA LEU A 3 29.74 -31.54 -14.08
C LEU A 3 28.51 -31.72 -13.21
N LEU A 4 27.90 -30.62 -12.77
CA LEU A 4 26.57 -30.66 -12.18
C LEU A 4 25.54 -30.43 -13.30
N ALA A 5 24.79 -31.48 -13.65
CA ALA A 5 23.72 -31.41 -14.63
C ALA A 5 22.46 -30.85 -13.96
N VAL A 6 22.10 -29.62 -14.34
CA VAL A 6 20.96 -28.87 -13.83
C VAL A 6 19.83 -28.95 -14.86
N PRO A 7 18.66 -29.49 -14.49
CA PRO A 7 17.51 -29.58 -15.39
C PRO A 7 17.07 -28.22 -15.94
N VAL A 8 16.70 -28.17 -17.22
CA VAL A 8 15.97 -27.06 -17.83
C VAL A 8 14.77 -27.56 -18.60
N ARG A 9 13.70 -26.78 -18.56
CA ARG A 9 12.43 -27.11 -19.21
C ARG A 9 12.42 -26.56 -20.62
N ILE A 10 12.14 -27.41 -21.61
CA ILE A 10 12.06 -27.05 -23.03
C ILE A 10 10.59 -27.12 -23.48
N ASP A 11 10.19 -26.17 -24.31
CA ASP A 11 8.91 -26.12 -25.01
C ASP A 11 9.09 -25.99 -26.51
N ALA A 12 8.05 -26.39 -27.25
CA ALA A 12 7.98 -26.22 -28.70
C ALA A 12 6.62 -25.66 -29.12
N LEU A 13 6.61 -24.61 -29.93
CA LEU A 13 5.47 -24.17 -30.73
C LEU A 13 5.68 -24.66 -32.17
N TRP A 14 4.75 -25.46 -32.69
CA TRP A 14 4.76 -25.88 -34.08
C TRP A 14 3.79 -25.06 -34.92
N LEU A 15 4.25 -24.51 -36.04
CA LEU A 15 3.44 -23.71 -36.95
C LEU A 15 3.38 -24.34 -38.34
N PRO A 16 2.19 -24.74 -38.84
CA PRO A 16 2.03 -25.28 -40.20
C PRO A 16 2.17 -24.20 -41.29
N ALA A 17 1.93 -22.94 -40.95
CA ALA A 17 2.07 -21.78 -41.80
C ALA A 17 2.59 -20.59 -40.97
N GLN A 18 3.05 -19.53 -41.63
CA GLN A 18 3.43 -18.31 -40.92
C GLN A 18 2.25 -17.74 -40.12
N ARG A 19 2.52 -17.23 -38.92
CA ARG A 19 1.52 -16.67 -38.00
C ARG A 19 2.03 -15.37 -37.41
N THR A 20 1.15 -14.37 -37.36
CA THR A 20 1.43 -13.13 -36.62
C THR A 20 1.13 -13.35 -35.14
N VAL A 21 2.03 -12.86 -34.30
CA VAL A 21 1.97 -12.95 -32.83
C VAL A 21 2.35 -11.59 -32.23
N ALA A 22 2.11 -11.42 -30.94
CA ALA A 22 2.65 -10.29 -30.19
C ALA A 22 4.17 -10.26 -30.32
N GLY A 23 4.71 -9.11 -30.72
CA GLY A 23 6.14 -8.90 -30.90
C GLY A 23 6.88 -8.62 -29.61
N PRO A 24 8.21 -8.43 -29.66
CA PRO A 24 8.96 -7.95 -28.51
C PRO A 24 8.40 -6.60 -28.02
N VAL A 25 8.49 -6.33 -26.72
CA VAL A 25 7.98 -5.09 -26.10
C VAL A 25 8.72 -3.83 -26.56
N ALA A 26 9.87 -3.96 -27.24
CA ALA A 26 10.61 -2.85 -27.80
C ALA A 26 11.29 -3.22 -29.14
N ASP A 27 11.12 -2.35 -30.14
CA ASP A 27 11.84 -2.41 -31.41
C ASP A 27 12.92 -1.32 -31.48
N PHE A 28 14.11 -1.66 -31.00
CA PHE A 28 15.26 -0.74 -31.01
C PHE A 28 15.71 -0.34 -32.42
N THR A 29 15.25 -1.04 -33.47
CA THR A 29 15.63 -0.67 -34.84
C THR A 29 15.06 0.66 -35.30
N ARG A 30 14.01 1.13 -34.63
CA ARG A 30 13.37 2.43 -34.85
C ARG A 30 14.08 3.60 -34.14
N LEU A 31 15.07 3.34 -33.27
CA LEU A 31 15.76 4.41 -32.53
C LEU A 31 16.37 5.46 -33.47
N PRO A 32 16.20 6.77 -33.19
CA PRO A 32 16.88 7.82 -33.92
C PRO A 32 18.34 7.94 -33.47
N TYR A 33 19.27 8.02 -34.42
CA TYR A 33 20.69 8.19 -34.16
C TYR A 33 21.42 8.77 -35.36
N ARG A 34 22.59 9.34 -35.11
CA ARG A 34 23.49 9.79 -36.17
C ARG A 34 24.45 8.66 -36.52
N ASP A 35 24.44 8.24 -37.78
CA ASP A 35 25.32 7.20 -38.28
C ASP A 35 26.79 7.66 -38.14
N PRO A 36 27.63 6.97 -37.36
CA PRO A 36 28.99 7.41 -37.10
C PRO A 36 29.92 7.26 -38.32
N VAL A 37 29.55 6.41 -39.28
CA VAL A 37 30.31 6.17 -40.51
C VAL A 37 29.94 7.20 -41.58
N THR A 38 28.64 7.41 -41.81
CA THR A 38 28.17 8.31 -42.89
C THR A 38 27.90 9.74 -42.43
N GLY A 39 27.77 9.96 -41.11
CA GLY A 39 27.43 11.24 -40.51
C GLY A 39 25.98 11.68 -40.71
N ARG A 40 25.14 10.83 -41.34
CA ARG A 40 23.73 11.11 -41.65
C ARG A 40 22.81 10.73 -40.48
N ASP A 41 21.71 11.45 -40.38
CA ASP A 41 20.68 11.16 -39.38
C ASP A 41 19.81 9.99 -39.86
N VAL A 42 19.57 9.05 -38.96
CA VAL A 42 18.70 7.88 -39.16
C VAL A 42 17.46 8.09 -38.29
N HIS A 43 16.28 7.86 -38.87
CA HIS A 43 14.98 8.20 -38.30
C HIS A 43 14.85 9.66 -37.81
N PRO A 44 15.22 10.67 -38.64
CA PRO A 44 15.22 12.08 -38.22
C PRO A 44 13.83 12.64 -37.86
N ASP A 45 12.76 11.98 -38.31
CA ASP A 45 11.38 12.37 -38.02
C ASP A 45 10.82 11.70 -36.74
N GLN A 46 11.64 10.94 -36.00
CA GLN A 46 11.22 10.29 -34.75
C GLN A 46 11.94 10.91 -33.55
N PRO A 47 11.22 11.33 -32.48
CA PRO A 47 11.86 11.77 -31.25
C PRO A 47 12.52 10.59 -30.51
N PHE A 48 13.61 10.84 -29.79
CA PHE A 48 14.28 9.82 -28.95
C PHE A 48 13.48 9.56 -27.67
N LEU A 49 12.31 8.94 -27.82
CA LEU A 49 11.34 8.65 -26.76
C LEU A 49 10.90 7.18 -26.85
N SER A 50 10.50 6.60 -25.71
CA SER A 50 10.11 5.18 -25.69
C SER A 50 8.81 4.94 -26.47
N GLU A 51 7.91 5.93 -26.56
CA GLU A 51 6.71 5.91 -27.41
C GLU A 51 6.97 5.42 -28.84
N GLY A 52 8.11 5.77 -29.44
CA GLY A 52 8.43 5.44 -30.84
C GLY A 52 8.89 3.99 -31.06
N ILE A 53 9.30 3.30 -29.99
CA ILE A 53 9.89 1.96 -30.04
C ILE A 53 9.04 0.90 -29.34
N LEU A 54 8.09 1.29 -28.50
CA LEU A 54 7.19 0.37 -27.81
C LEU A 54 5.90 0.18 -28.64
N PRO A 55 5.43 -1.07 -28.86
CA PRO A 55 4.16 -1.32 -29.51
C PRO A 55 3.00 -0.93 -28.60
N ALA A 56 1.86 -0.55 -29.19
CA ALA A 56 0.64 -0.34 -28.41
C ALA A 56 0.05 -1.69 -27.96
N PRO A 57 -0.72 -1.73 -26.85
CA PRO A 57 -1.46 -2.93 -26.47
C PRO A 57 -2.33 -3.42 -27.63
N PHE A 58 -2.46 -4.75 -27.76
CA PHE A 58 -3.19 -5.43 -28.84
C PHE A 58 -2.59 -5.35 -30.26
N GLU A 59 -1.44 -4.69 -30.45
CA GLU A 59 -0.71 -4.75 -31.71
C GLU A 59 0.06 -6.08 -31.87
N GLU A 60 -0.07 -6.71 -33.04
CA GLU A 60 0.65 -7.92 -33.43
C GLU A 60 1.63 -7.58 -34.55
N GLU A 61 2.91 -7.39 -34.23
CA GLU A 61 3.92 -6.92 -35.19
C GLU A 61 4.90 -8.01 -35.65
N LEU A 62 4.99 -9.15 -34.96
CA LEU A 62 5.97 -10.20 -35.26
C LEU A 62 5.35 -11.35 -36.07
N THR A 63 5.92 -11.65 -37.23
CA THR A 63 5.55 -12.84 -38.01
C THR A 63 6.49 -14.00 -37.73
N LEU A 64 5.99 -15.04 -37.07
CA LEU A 64 6.69 -16.33 -36.94
C LEU A 64 6.52 -17.14 -38.23
N ARG A 65 7.58 -17.81 -38.66
CA ARG A 65 7.60 -18.63 -39.88
C ARG A 65 7.04 -20.02 -39.61
N ALA A 66 6.64 -20.75 -40.65
CA ALA A 66 6.28 -22.16 -40.52
C ALA A 66 7.50 -22.99 -40.07
N GLY A 67 7.32 -23.89 -39.11
CA GLY A 67 8.39 -24.70 -38.52
C GLY A 67 8.18 -25.01 -37.03
N VAL A 68 9.24 -25.45 -36.36
CA VAL A 68 9.26 -25.71 -34.91
C VAL A 68 10.06 -24.62 -34.20
N HIS A 69 9.42 -23.91 -33.29
CA HIS A 69 10.02 -22.88 -32.45
C HIS A 69 10.25 -23.46 -31.05
N LEU A 70 11.52 -23.69 -30.70
CA LEU A 70 11.90 -24.12 -29.37
C LEU A 70 12.17 -22.92 -28.46
N HIS A 71 11.77 -23.03 -27.20
CA HIS A 71 12.06 -22.05 -26.16
C HIS A 71 12.31 -22.79 -24.85
N TRP A 72 13.35 -22.43 -24.10
CA TRP A 72 13.68 -23.09 -22.84
C TRP A 72 13.69 -22.11 -21.67
N ALA A 73 13.25 -22.59 -20.50
CA ALA A 73 13.27 -21.83 -19.26
C ALA A 73 14.58 -22.07 -18.50
N LEU A 74 15.14 -21.00 -17.93
CA LEU A 74 16.31 -21.06 -17.07
C LEU A 74 15.90 -21.50 -15.65
N PRO A 75 16.78 -22.18 -14.90
CA PRO A 75 16.53 -22.49 -13.49
C PRO A 75 16.27 -21.22 -12.68
N ASP A 76 15.39 -21.29 -11.69
CA ASP A 76 14.94 -20.17 -10.87
C ASP A 76 16.11 -19.45 -10.16
N ALA A 77 17.14 -20.19 -9.77
CA ALA A 77 18.34 -19.64 -9.16
C ALA A 77 19.08 -18.64 -10.07
N LEU A 78 18.90 -18.75 -11.38
CA LEU A 78 19.51 -17.86 -12.38
C LEU A 78 18.57 -16.73 -12.84
N THR A 79 17.34 -16.70 -12.34
CA THR A 79 16.34 -15.68 -12.69
C THR A 79 15.92 -14.80 -11.51
N ARG A 80 16.23 -15.20 -10.26
CA ARG A 80 15.90 -14.47 -9.04
C ARG A 80 17.00 -13.48 -8.62
N LEU A 81 16.58 -12.30 -8.14
CA LEU A 81 17.45 -11.34 -7.46
C LEU A 81 17.58 -11.73 -5.99
N VAL A 82 18.77 -12.16 -5.55
CA VAL A 82 19.03 -12.50 -4.14
C VAL A 82 19.27 -11.22 -3.34
N HIS A 83 18.52 -11.01 -2.27
CA HIS A 83 18.73 -9.90 -1.34
C HIS A 83 19.88 -10.27 -0.38
N GLY A 84 21.00 -9.54 -0.45
CA GLY A 84 22.18 -9.73 0.40
C GLY A 84 23.09 -8.49 0.42
N PRO A 85 24.19 -8.47 1.19
CA PRO A 85 25.05 -7.29 1.37
C PRO A 85 25.77 -6.80 0.09
N HIS A 86 25.73 -7.58 -0.99
CA HIS A 86 26.13 -7.19 -2.35
C HIS A 86 24.91 -7.09 -3.29
N ALA A 87 23.84 -6.46 -2.80
CA ALA A 87 22.57 -6.32 -3.49
C ALA A 87 22.69 -5.60 -4.84
N GLY A 88 21.98 -6.11 -5.86
CA GLY A 88 21.46 -5.27 -6.95
C GLY A 88 21.66 -5.77 -8.38
N GLN A 89 22.44 -6.82 -8.63
CA GLN A 89 22.65 -7.32 -10.00
C GLN A 89 22.16 -8.77 -10.17
N PRO A 90 21.38 -9.07 -11.22
CA PRO A 90 20.96 -10.44 -11.51
C PRO A 90 22.17 -11.32 -11.87
N PRO A 91 22.11 -12.63 -11.56
CA PRO A 91 23.18 -13.57 -11.90
C PRO A 91 23.40 -13.65 -13.41
N ARG A 92 24.61 -14.05 -13.80
CA ARG A 92 24.90 -14.38 -15.20
C ARG A 92 24.21 -15.70 -15.54
N VAL A 93 23.93 -15.88 -16.84
CA VAL A 93 23.25 -17.06 -17.37
C VAL A 93 24.12 -17.74 -18.43
N PRO A 94 23.91 -19.05 -18.71
CA PRO A 94 24.68 -19.75 -19.73
C PRO A 94 24.56 -19.08 -21.11
N ASP A 95 25.68 -18.96 -21.80
CA ASP A 95 25.82 -18.21 -23.05
C ASP A 95 26.02 -19.11 -24.29
N ARG A 96 26.19 -20.43 -24.10
CA ARG A 96 26.30 -21.43 -25.17
C ARG A 96 25.26 -22.51 -24.97
N TRP A 97 24.60 -22.90 -26.06
CA TRP A 97 23.61 -23.99 -26.05
C TRP A 97 23.78 -24.89 -27.27
N LEU A 98 23.93 -26.19 -27.05
CA LEU A 98 23.90 -27.21 -28.08
C LEU A 98 22.47 -27.76 -28.17
N VAL A 99 21.86 -27.62 -29.34
CA VAL A 99 20.57 -28.22 -29.68
C VAL A 99 20.83 -29.43 -30.58
N THR A 100 20.41 -30.62 -30.15
CA THR A 100 20.49 -31.84 -30.95
C THR A 100 19.08 -32.33 -31.27
N ARG A 101 18.69 -32.32 -32.55
CA ARG A 101 17.49 -33.00 -33.01
C ARG A 101 17.84 -34.45 -33.38
N THR A 102 17.05 -35.40 -32.90
CA THR A 102 17.10 -36.80 -33.29
C THR A 102 15.75 -37.21 -33.85
N ASP A 103 15.72 -37.54 -35.14
CA ASP A 103 14.52 -38.01 -35.83
C ASP A 103 14.25 -39.49 -35.43
N PRO A 104 13.01 -40.02 -35.58
CA PRO A 104 12.67 -41.39 -35.17
C PRO A 104 13.47 -42.49 -35.88
N ASP A 105 14.03 -42.18 -37.06
CA ASP A 105 14.92 -43.06 -37.82
C ASP A 105 16.39 -43.00 -37.34
N GLY A 106 16.68 -42.24 -36.29
CA GLY A 106 17.99 -42.08 -35.68
C GLY A 106 18.86 -41.00 -36.32
N ARG A 107 18.40 -40.28 -37.35
CA ARG A 107 19.17 -39.16 -37.94
C ARG A 107 19.32 -38.03 -36.93
N ARG A 108 20.55 -37.51 -36.80
CA ARG A 108 20.88 -36.41 -35.89
C ARG A 108 21.29 -35.15 -36.63
N ALA A 109 20.80 -34.01 -36.18
CA ALA A 109 21.25 -32.69 -36.59
C ALA A 109 21.58 -31.85 -35.34
N ARG A 110 22.68 -31.09 -35.41
CA ARG A 110 23.24 -30.37 -34.25
C ARG A 110 23.55 -28.93 -34.58
N TRP A 111 23.20 -28.02 -33.67
CA TRP A 111 23.46 -26.58 -33.78
C TRP A 111 23.95 -26.03 -32.44
N VAL A 112 24.83 -25.04 -32.50
CA VAL A 112 25.26 -24.27 -31.34
C VAL A 112 24.65 -22.87 -31.42
N VAL A 113 23.94 -22.49 -30.36
CA VAL A 113 23.43 -21.13 -30.13
C VAL A 113 24.43 -20.41 -29.24
N GLU A 114 24.93 -19.28 -29.72
CA GLU A 114 25.74 -18.33 -28.95
C GLU A 114 24.86 -17.16 -28.52
N SER A 115 24.36 -17.21 -27.29
CA SER A 115 23.36 -16.28 -26.76
C SER A 115 23.93 -14.87 -26.52
N ASP A 116 25.24 -14.74 -26.32
CA ASP A 116 25.95 -13.47 -26.05
C ASP A 116 26.48 -12.77 -27.31
N ALA A 117 26.38 -13.40 -28.49
CA ALA A 117 27.00 -12.91 -29.71
C ALA A 117 26.26 -11.69 -30.29
N LEU A 118 27.00 -10.62 -30.58
CA LEU A 118 26.50 -9.40 -31.21
C LEU A 118 26.85 -9.38 -32.71
N THR A 119 25.86 -9.06 -33.54
CA THR A 119 26.00 -8.97 -35.00
C THR A 119 25.27 -7.76 -35.57
N ASP A 120 25.71 -7.26 -36.74
CA ASP A 120 25.08 -6.10 -37.39
C ASP A 120 24.09 -6.46 -38.52
N GLY A 121 24.15 -7.70 -39.04
CA GLY A 121 23.49 -8.08 -40.29
C GLY A 121 22.51 -9.25 -40.22
N SER A 122 22.40 -9.95 -39.09
CA SER A 122 21.50 -11.10 -38.95
C SER A 122 20.06 -10.65 -38.69
N THR A 123 19.17 -10.80 -39.67
CA THR A 123 17.73 -10.52 -39.50
C THR A 123 17.02 -11.58 -38.65
N SER A 124 17.65 -12.74 -38.43
CA SER A 124 17.13 -13.83 -37.59
C SER A 124 17.41 -13.65 -36.08
N SER A 125 18.16 -12.62 -35.72
CA SER A 125 18.58 -12.33 -34.35
C SER A 125 17.75 -11.20 -33.74
N VAL A 126 17.52 -11.22 -32.44
CA VAL A 126 16.70 -10.22 -31.75
C VAL A 126 17.43 -8.87 -31.67
N PRO A 127 16.75 -7.73 -31.87
CA PRO A 127 17.37 -6.42 -31.67
C PRO A 127 17.67 -6.19 -30.18
N TYR A 128 18.81 -5.60 -29.88
CA TYR A 128 19.30 -5.39 -28.51
C TYR A 128 19.99 -4.03 -28.39
N PRO A 129 19.66 -3.19 -27.38
CA PRO A 129 20.29 -1.90 -27.17
C PRO A 129 21.68 -2.09 -26.55
N LEU A 130 22.65 -1.30 -26.97
CA LEU A 130 24.01 -1.39 -26.42
C LEU A 130 24.14 -0.55 -25.15
N SER A 131 24.77 -1.13 -24.13
CA SER A 131 25.28 -0.37 -22.98
C SER A 131 26.66 0.23 -23.29
N PRO A 132 27.15 1.21 -22.51
CA PRO A 132 28.50 1.75 -22.67
C PRO A 132 29.62 0.71 -22.49
N GLU A 133 29.34 -0.41 -21.83
CA GLU A 133 30.29 -1.52 -21.65
C GLU A 133 30.33 -2.46 -22.86
N ASP A 134 29.32 -2.41 -23.72
CA ASP A 134 29.22 -3.27 -24.89
C ASP A 134 30.07 -2.75 -26.05
N PRO A 135 30.68 -3.65 -26.84
CA PRO A 135 31.43 -3.26 -28.03
C PRO A 135 30.49 -2.59 -29.07
N PRO A 136 30.79 -1.35 -29.52
CA PRO A 136 29.94 -0.60 -30.45
C PRO A 136 29.86 -1.25 -31.84
N GLY A 137 30.78 -2.18 -32.13
CA GLY A 137 30.89 -2.86 -33.42
C GLY A 137 31.28 -1.94 -34.57
N PRO A 138 31.38 -2.49 -35.79
CA PRO A 138 31.74 -1.74 -36.99
C PRO A 138 30.67 -0.75 -37.45
N SER A 139 29.40 -0.98 -37.08
CA SER A 139 28.29 -0.10 -37.45
C SER A 139 28.18 1.14 -36.55
N GLY A 140 28.68 1.05 -35.29
CA GLY A 140 28.61 2.11 -34.29
C GLY A 140 27.20 2.59 -33.95
N ARG A 141 26.18 1.77 -34.25
CA ARG A 141 24.77 2.05 -33.94
C ARG A 141 24.51 1.89 -32.44
N PRO A 142 23.49 2.56 -31.88
CA PRO A 142 23.14 2.41 -30.46
C PRO A 142 22.50 1.06 -30.13
N TRP A 143 22.24 0.22 -31.13
CA TRP A 143 21.68 -1.12 -30.99
C TRP A 143 22.35 -2.07 -32.00
N ARG A 144 22.38 -3.36 -31.66
CA ARG A 144 22.85 -4.44 -32.53
C ARG A 144 21.90 -5.64 -32.41
N ARG A 145 22.21 -6.74 -33.09
CA ARG A 145 21.42 -7.96 -33.05
C ARG A 145 22.09 -8.99 -32.15
N LEU A 146 21.37 -9.48 -31.14
CA LEU A 146 21.88 -10.42 -30.14
C LEU A 146 21.51 -11.88 -30.47
N GLY A 147 22.46 -12.79 -30.27
CA GLY A 147 22.28 -14.21 -30.48
C GLY A 147 22.69 -14.67 -31.89
N ARG A 148 23.45 -15.76 -31.98
CA ARG A 148 23.90 -16.35 -33.26
C ARG A 148 23.74 -17.87 -33.23
N VAL A 149 23.23 -18.46 -34.32
CA VAL A 149 23.07 -19.92 -34.44
C VAL A 149 23.99 -20.45 -35.53
N LEU A 150 24.80 -21.46 -35.20
CA LEU A 150 25.74 -22.11 -36.12
C LEU A 150 25.46 -23.62 -36.17
N PRO A 151 25.43 -24.26 -37.36
CA PRO A 151 25.52 -25.72 -37.44
C PRO A 151 26.80 -26.20 -36.75
N LEU A 152 26.76 -27.35 -36.05
CA LEU A 152 27.91 -27.82 -35.26
C LEU A 152 29.20 -27.97 -36.08
N GLY A 153 29.10 -28.38 -37.35
CA GLY A 153 30.25 -28.49 -38.24
C GLY A 153 30.92 -27.15 -38.62
N ALA A 154 30.27 -26.02 -38.33
CA ALA A 154 30.80 -24.68 -38.55
C ALA A 154 31.24 -24.00 -37.23
N TRP A 155 31.06 -24.64 -36.07
CA TRP A 155 31.44 -24.11 -34.76
C TRP A 155 32.93 -24.38 -34.46
N PRO A 156 33.70 -23.45 -33.83
CA PRO A 156 33.29 -22.21 -33.15
C PRO A 156 33.02 -20.97 -34.04
N GLY A 157 33.07 -21.12 -35.37
CA GLY A 157 32.80 -20.04 -36.31
C GLY A 157 33.83 -18.89 -36.23
N PRO A 158 33.61 -17.79 -36.98
CA PRO A 158 34.44 -16.60 -36.87
C PRO A 158 34.23 -15.89 -35.53
N GLU A 159 35.30 -15.27 -35.02
CA GLU A 159 35.25 -14.41 -33.84
C GLU A 159 34.22 -13.28 -34.04
N THR A 160 33.50 -12.95 -32.97
CA THR A 160 32.42 -11.98 -33.00
C THR A 160 32.41 -11.22 -31.68
N ASP A 161 31.95 -9.97 -31.75
CA ASP A 161 31.69 -9.17 -30.56
C ASP A 161 30.66 -9.85 -29.67
N ARG A 162 30.78 -9.65 -28.35
CA ARG A 162 29.89 -10.25 -27.35
C ARG A 162 29.38 -9.21 -26.38
N VAL A 163 28.16 -9.40 -25.88
CA VAL A 163 27.58 -8.56 -24.83
C VAL A 163 28.42 -8.70 -23.55
N ALA A 164 28.69 -7.59 -22.86
CA ALA A 164 29.54 -7.57 -21.67
C ALA A 164 28.93 -8.40 -20.52
N ARG A 165 27.59 -8.37 -20.41
CA ARG A 165 26.85 -9.10 -19.39
C ARG A 165 25.48 -9.57 -19.87
N LEU A 166 25.36 -10.88 -20.12
CA LEU A 166 24.08 -11.54 -20.37
C LEU A 166 23.46 -12.03 -19.06
N THR A 167 22.20 -11.68 -18.83
CA THR A 167 21.41 -12.09 -17.65
C THR A 167 19.97 -12.43 -18.10
N ALA A 168 19.17 -13.01 -17.20
CA ALA A 168 17.76 -13.30 -17.48
C ALA A 168 16.91 -12.06 -17.80
N LEU A 169 17.35 -10.86 -17.36
CA LEU A 169 16.67 -9.58 -17.62
C LEU A 169 17.08 -8.92 -18.94
N GLY A 170 18.08 -9.46 -19.66
CA GLY A 170 18.61 -8.83 -20.89
C GLY A 170 18.98 -7.36 -20.67
N TYR A 171 18.26 -6.47 -21.37
CA TYR A 171 18.43 -5.01 -21.29
C TYR A 171 17.63 -4.34 -20.14
N GLY A 172 17.16 -5.10 -19.15
CA GLY A 172 16.34 -4.61 -18.03
C GLY A 172 14.85 -4.93 -18.14
N GLU A 173 14.49 -5.87 -19.02
CA GLU A 173 13.12 -6.35 -19.24
C GLU A 173 12.87 -7.64 -18.45
N PRO A 174 12.00 -7.65 -17.42
CA PRO A 174 11.73 -8.83 -16.58
C PRO A 174 11.26 -10.06 -17.36
N THR A 175 10.57 -9.86 -18.48
CA THR A 175 10.08 -10.94 -19.33
C THR A 175 11.08 -11.35 -20.43
N PHE A 176 12.31 -10.82 -20.44
CA PHE A 176 13.28 -11.07 -21.53
C PHE A 176 13.55 -12.57 -21.76
N ALA A 177 13.88 -13.32 -20.72
CA ALA A 177 14.09 -14.77 -20.85
C ALA A 177 12.77 -15.57 -20.97
N ALA A 178 11.68 -15.05 -20.41
CA ALA A 178 10.39 -15.73 -20.32
C ALA A 178 9.50 -15.56 -21.58
N PHE A 179 9.77 -14.57 -22.42
CA PHE A 179 9.00 -14.27 -23.62
C PHE A 179 9.83 -14.57 -24.87
N TYR A 180 9.43 -15.57 -25.65
CA TYR A 180 10.16 -16.02 -26.83
C TYR A 180 10.44 -14.89 -27.83
N PRO A 181 9.53 -13.95 -28.14
CA PRO A 181 9.84 -12.81 -29.01
C PRO A 181 11.02 -11.94 -28.54
N HIS A 182 11.30 -11.86 -27.23
CA HIS A 182 12.46 -11.15 -26.69
C HIS A 182 13.78 -11.89 -26.87
N SER A 183 13.75 -13.22 -26.85
CA SER A 183 14.94 -14.06 -26.73
C SER A 183 15.00 -15.19 -27.76
N ALA A 184 14.29 -15.06 -28.90
CA ALA A 184 14.15 -16.10 -29.92
C ALA A 184 15.48 -16.65 -30.49
N SER A 185 16.55 -15.84 -30.45
CA SER A 185 17.92 -16.21 -30.85
C SER A 185 18.90 -16.37 -29.69
N VAL A 186 18.42 -16.24 -28.45
CA VAL A 186 19.22 -16.22 -27.21
C VAL A 186 18.89 -17.44 -26.35
N PHE A 187 17.61 -17.60 -25.98
CA PHE A 187 17.07 -18.76 -25.24
C PHE A 187 16.04 -19.54 -26.09
N GLY A 188 16.09 -19.35 -27.40
CA GLY A 188 15.22 -20.01 -28.36
C GLY A 188 15.98 -20.54 -29.56
N PHE A 189 15.32 -21.42 -30.30
CA PHE A 189 15.83 -21.99 -31.55
C PHE A 189 14.69 -22.21 -32.54
N PHE A 190 14.92 -21.94 -33.82
CA PHE A 190 13.95 -22.15 -34.88
C PHE A 190 14.44 -23.25 -35.83
N ASP A 191 13.67 -24.34 -35.93
CA ASP A 191 13.87 -25.39 -36.92
C ASP A 191 12.91 -25.16 -38.12
N PRO A 192 13.44 -24.88 -39.33
CA PRO A 192 12.64 -24.55 -40.51
C PRO A 192 11.90 -25.76 -41.14
N GLN A 193 11.88 -26.94 -40.52
CA GLN A 193 11.10 -28.07 -41.02
C GLN A 193 9.59 -27.76 -41.01
N GLY A 194 9.06 -27.36 -42.17
CA GLY A 194 7.66 -26.96 -42.34
C GLY A 194 6.63 -28.11 -42.41
N THR A 195 7.05 -29.37 -42.32
CA THR A 195 6.14 -30.53 -42.19
C THR A 195 5.88 -30.84 -40.73
N ARG A 196 4.70 -31.37 -40.38
CA ARG A 196 4.40 -31.87 -39.02
C ARG A 196 5.55 -32.81 -38.59
N PRO A 197 6.26 -32.51 -37.48
CA PRO A 197 7.35 -33.37 -37.04
C PRO A 197 6.81 -34.76 -36.70
N PRO A 198 7.49 -35.84 -37.12
CA PRO A 198 7.01 -37.20 -36.86
C PRO A 198 7.04 -37.50 -35.35
N ALA A 199 6.05 -38.26 -34.89
CA ALA A 199 6.00 -38.73 -33.50
C ALA A 199 7.29 -39.49 -33.14
N GLY A 200 7.85 -39.21 -31.97
CA GLY A 200 9.15 -39.70 -31.52
C GLY A 200 10.34 -38.81 -31.88
N THR A 201 10.14 -37.68 -32.57
CA THR A 201 11.23 -36.69 -32.78
C THR A 201 11.66 -36.11 -31.43
N ARG A 202 12.96 -36.06 -31.19
CA ARG A 202 13.54 -35.65 -29.91
C ARG A 202 14.47 -34.45 -30.06
N TYR A 203 14.37 -33.49 -29.15
CA TYR A 203 15.32 -32.39 -29.00
C TYR A 203 16.03 -32.50 -27.66
N ASP A 204 17.35 -32.64 -27.70
CA ASP A 204 18.20 -32.57 -26.51
C ASP A 204 18.89 -31.20 -26.45
N LEU A 205 18.92 -30.59 -25.27
CA LEU A 205 19.55 -29.32 -25.01
C LEU A 205 20.69 -29.50 -24.00
N LEU A 206 21.85 -28.91 -24.30
CA LEU A 206 22.99 -28.80 -23.39
C LEU A 206 23.46 -27.34 -23.34
N GLY A 207 23.32 -26.67 -22.20
CA GLY A 207 23.76 -25.29 -21.97
C GLY A 207 25.00 -25.21 -21.09
N TRP A 208 25.93 -24.31 -21.39
CA TRP A 208 27.13 -24.07 -20.58
C TRP A 208 27.62 -22.63 -20.70
N TYR A 209 28.50 -22.22 -19.78
CA TYR A 209 29.21 -20.95 -19.86
C TYR A 209 30.44 -21.06 -20.77
N ALA A 210 30.76 -20.05 -21.57
CA ALA A 210 31.99 -20.06 -22.35
C ALA A 210 33.25 -20.06 -21.46
N SER A 211 33.19 -19.35 -20.33
CA SER A 211 34.26 -19.27 -19.33
C SER A 211 33.81 -19.81 -17.97
N PRO A 212 34.59 -20.67 -17.30
CA PRO A 212 34.30 -21.12 -15.93
C PRO A 212 34.24 -19.97 -14.90
N ALA A 213 34.86 -18.82 -15.18
CA ALA A 213 34.83 -17.66 -14.28
C ALA A 213 33.46 -16.95 -14.25
N LEU A 214 32.59 -17.22 -15.23
CA LEU A 214 31.23 -16.68 -15.30
C LEU A 214 30.20 -17.61 -14.66
N ASP A 215 30.61 -18.81 -14.26
CA ASP A 215 29.74 -19.86 -13.74
C ASP A 215 29.39 -19.56 -12.26
N GLU A 216 28.11 -19.31 -11.99
CA GLU A 216 27.60 -18.99 -10.66
C GLU A 216 27.85 -20.11 -9.64
N LEU A 217 27.78 -21.38 -10.07
CA LEU A 217 28.12 -22.52 -9.21
C LEU A 217 29.59 -22.47 -8.81
N ALA A 218 30.49 -22.21 -9.77
CA ALA A 218 31.92 -22.08 -9.49
C ALA A 218 32.21 -20.90 -8.55
N GLY A 219 31.50 -19.77 -8.72
CA GLY A 219 31.57 -18.61 -7.85
C GLY A 219 31.17 -18.91 -6.40
N ILE A 220 30.05 -19.60 -6.18
CA ILE A 220 29.59 -20.04 -4.86
C ILE A 220 30.62 -20.99 -4.21
N LEU A 221 31.11 -21.97 -4.97
CA LEU A 221 32.03 -22.98 -4.44
C LEU A 221 33.41 -22.41 -4.09
N ALA A 222 33.88 -21.39 -4.82
CA ALA A 222 35.15 -20.71 -4.57
C ALA A 222 35.14 -19.79 -3.34
N ARG A 223 33.98 -19.29 -2.91
CA ARG A 223 33.85 -18.45 -1.71
C ARG A 223 34.04 -19.30 -0.44
N PRO A 224 34.71 -18.78 0.60
CA PRO A 224 34.78 -19.46 1.90
C PRO A 224 33.40 -19.42 2.57
N GLY A 225 32.91 -20.56 3.08
CA GLY A 225 31.62 -20.69 3.74
C GLY A 225 31.57 -21.90 4.68
N ALA A 226 30.59 -21.92 5.59
CA ALA A 226 30.34 -23.05 6.48
C ALA A 226 29.49 -24.14 5.78
N GLY A 227 29.64 -25.41 6.19
CA GLY A 227 28.88 -26.54 5.63
C GLY A 227 29.57 -27.28 4.50
N THR A 228 28.95 -28.36 4.02
CA THR A 228 29.42 -29.10 2.83
C THR A 228 29.14 -28.30 1.55
N TRP A 229 29.84 -28.59 0.46
CA TRP A 229 29.56 -27.93 -0.82
C TRP A 229 28.12 -28.17 -1.30
N ALA A 230 27.56 -29.36 -1.03
CA ALA A 230 26.18 -29.70 -1.40
C ALA A 230 25.14 -28.90 -0.60
N GLN A 231 25.38 -28.69 0.71
CA GLN A 231 24.54 -27.82 1.54
C GLN A 231 24.54 -26.38 1.02
N ARG A 232 25.71 -25.84 0.68
CA ARG A 232 25.80 -24.47 0.12
C ARG A 232 25.04 -24.31 -1.19
N VAL A 233 25.08 -25.32 -2.05
CA VAL A 233 24.32 -25.33 -3.31
C VAL A 233 22.81 -25.42 -3.04
N ALA A 234 22.37 -26.20 -2.06
CA ALA A 234 20.96 -26.24 -1.66
C ALA A 234 20.49 -24.90 -1.06
N ASP A 235 21.27 -24.32 -0.16
CA ASP A 235 20.91 -23.09 0.56
C ASP A 235 20.94 -21.84 -0.34
N GLU A 236 21.95 -21.71 -1.23
CA GLU A 236 22.12 -20.52 -2.07
C GLU A 236 21.45 -20.63 -3.45
N LEU A 237 21.29 -21.84 -4.00
CA LEU A 237 20.73 -22.05 -5.35
C LEU A 237 19.45 -22.89 -5.37
N GLY A 238 19.02 -23.48 -4.25
CA GLY A 238 17.82 -24.34 -4.23
C GLY A 238 17.98 -25.63 -5.04
N TRP A 239 19.21 -26.09 -5.28
CA TRP A 239 19.49 -27.29 -6.08
C TRP A 239 19.86 -28.47 -5.20
N ALA A 240 19.27 -29.62 -5.48
CA ALA A 240 19.65 -30.87 -4.83
C ALA A 240 20.99 -31.35 -5.39
N ALA A 241 22.01 -31.28 -4.56
CA ALA A 241 23.33 -31.83 -4.84
C ALA A 241 23.57 -33.06 -3.96
N GLY A 242 23.97 -34.18 -4.54
CA GLY A 242 24.28 -35.40 -3.78
C GLY A 242 25.44 -35.15 -2.79
N PRO A 243 25.38 -35.66 -1.54
CA PRO A 243 26.36 -35.36 -0.50
C PRO A 243 27.72 -36.06 -0.69
N GLU A 244 27.83 -37.01 -1.62
CA GLU A 244 28.99 -37.89 -1.72
C GLU A 244 30.00 -37.41 -2.77
N GLY A 245 31.22 -37.10 -2.31
CA GLY A 245 32.39 -36.94 -3.18
C GLY A 245 32.90 -35.51 -3.30
N ALA A 246 33.81 -35.33 -4.25
CA ALA A 246 34.50 -34.08 -4.48
C ALA A 246 33.63 -33.15 -5.35
N ALA A 247 33.61 -31.85 -5.02
CA ALA A 247 32.71 -30.85 -5.61
C ALA A 247 32.80 -30.76 -7.16
N PRO A 248 31.67 -30.51 -7.85
CA PRO A 248 31.66 -30.29 -9.29
C PRO A 248 32.54 -29.10 -9.67
N GLU A 249 33.15 -29.18 -10.85
CA GLU A 249 34.02 -28.12 -11.36
C GLU A 249 33.20 -27.02 -12.05
N ARG A 250 32.07 -27.38 -12.67
CA ARG A 250 31.20 -26.50 -13.47
C ARG A 250 29.77 -27.00 -13.50
N MET A 251 28.82 -26.12 -13.78
CA MET A 251 27.43 -26.49 -14.08
C MET A 251 27.19 -26.65 -15.58
N VAL A 252 26.23 -27.50 -15.94
CA VAL A 252 25.64 -27.58 -17.29
C VAL A 252 24.13 -27.66 -17.18
N CYS A 253 23.43 -26.95 -18.06
CA CYS A 253 21.97 -27.03 -18.17
C CYS A 253 21.59 -28.14 -19.14
N VAL A 254 20.65 -29.02 -18.78
CA VAL A 254 20.24 -30.15 -19.62
C VAL A 254 18.73 -30.31 -19.69
N GLY A 255 18.22 -30.65 -20.87
CA GLY A 255 16.80 -30.94 -21.06
C GLY A 255 16.53 -31.78 -22.30
N ARG A 256 15.40 -32.49 -22.31
CA ARG A 256 14.89 -33.28 -23.43
C ARG A 256 13.42 -33.00 -23.67
N LEU A 257 13.08 -32.71 -24.92
CA LEU A 257 11.71 -32.65 -25.41
C LEU A 257 11.49 -33.78 -26.42
N THR A 258 10.52 -34.65 -26.14
CA THR A 258 10.07 -35.69 -27.09
C THR A 258 8.71 -35.29 -27.65
N LEU A 259 8.61 -35.16 -28.97
CA LEU A 259 7.38 -34.82 -29.66
C LEU A 259 6.52 -36.08 -29.84
N ASP A 260 5.33 -36.09 -29.25
CA ASP A 260 4.35 -37.17 -29.33
C ASP A 260 2.94 -36.59 -29.55
N PRO A 261 2.69 -35.93 -30.69
CA PRO A 261 1.47 -35.15 -30.89
C PRO A 261 0.22 -35.99 -31.04
N GLU A 262 -0.86 -35.59 -30.36
CA GLU A 262 -2.20 -36.17 -30.51
C GLU A 262 -2.78 -35.95 -31.93
N GLU A 263 -3.76 -36.77 -32.35
CA GLU A 263 -4.24 -36.81 -33.75
C GLU A 263 -4.74 -35.44 -34.26
N GLU A 264 -5.42 -34.65 -33.40
CA GLU A 264 -5.88 -33.28 -33.67
C GLU A 264 -5.04 -32.24 -32.90
N LEU A 265 -4.06 -31.63 -33.57
CA LEU A 265 -3.34 -30.46 -33.04
C LEU A 265 -4.14 -29.19 -33.36
N SER A 266 -5.13 -28.86 -32.52
CA SER A 266 -5.74 -27.53 -32.57
C SER A 266 -4.82 -26.51 -31.87
N LEU A 267 -4.65 -25.33 -32.44
CA LEU A 267 -3.80 -24.23 -31.94
C LEU A 267 -4.44 -23.51 -30.72
N LEU A 268 -5.21 -24.23 -29.90
CA LEU A 268 -6.20 -23.76 -28.92
C LEU A 268 -7.56 -23.40 -29.57
N GLU A 269 -8.33 -24.42 -29.95
CA GLU A 269 -9.76 -24.40 -29.66
C GLU A 269 -9.93 -25.12 -28.32
N THR A 270 -9.61 -24.43 -27.23
CA THR A 270 -10.14 -24.78 -25.91
C THR A 270 -11.66 -24.78 -26.08
N GLY A 271 -12.26 -25.97 -26.16
CA GLY A 271 -13.70 -26.09 -26.37
C GLY A 271 -14.44 -25.42 -25.23
N THR A 272 -14.93 -24.20 -25.44
CA THR A 272 -16.02 -23.52 -24.73
C THR A 272 -16.23 -23.97 -23.28
N THR A 273 -15.17 -24.04 -22.47
CA THR A 273 -15.34 -24.08 -21.02
C THR A 273 -15.68 -22.65 -20.61
N GLU A 274 -16.67 -22.50 -19.74
CA GLU A 274 -17.16 -21.18 -19.35
C GLU A 274 -15.99 -20.38 -18.73
N THR A 275 -15.42 -19.45 -19.51
CA THR A 275 -14.42 -18.51 -19.03
C THR A 275 -15.14 -17.36 -18.35
N GLY A 276 -14.86 -17.19 -17.06
CA GLY A 276 -15.43 -16.11 -16.25
C GLY A 276 -14.44 -14.99 -16.04
N VAL A 277 -14.92 -13.75 -16.16
CA VAL A 277 -14.18 -12.52 -15.82
C VAL A 277 -14.85 -11.89 -14.61
N TYR A 278 -14.08 -11.74 -13.53
CA TYR A 278 -14.56 -11.19 -12.26
C TYR A 278 -13.74 -9.97 -11.86
N LEU A 279 -14.37 -8.93 -11.34
CA LEU A 279 -13.70 -7.69 -10.93
C LEU A 279 -13.85 -7.40 -9.43
N GLY A 280 -12.84 -6.75 -8.87
CA GLY A 280 -12.79 -6.27 -7.50
C GLY A 280 -11.78 -5.13 -7.35
N ASP A 281 -11.81 -4.39 -6.24
CA ASP A 281 -10.72 -3.51 -5.80
C ASP A 281 -9.55 -4.31 -5.19
N SER A 282 -9.79 -5.60 -4.89
CA SER A 282 -8.78 -6.56 -4.44
C SER A 282 -8.94 -7.92 -5.13
N ALA A 283 -7.89 -8.75 -5.09
CA ALA A 283 -7.98 -10.13 -5.56
C ALA A 283 -8.96 -10.97 -4.74
N THR A 284 -9.10 -10.70 -3.44
CA THR A 284 -10.07 -11.36 -2.55
C THR A 284 -11.50 -11.04 -2.99
N GLU A 285 -11.78 -9.78 -3.32
CA GLU A 285 -13.10 -9.33 -3.75
C GLU A 285 -13.49 -9.92 -5.11
N ALA A 286 -12.58 -9.89 -6.09
CA ALA A 286 -12.80 -10.53 -7.39
C ALA A 286 -13.03 -12.04 -7.25
N LEU A 287 -12.34 -12.69 -6.32
CA LEU A 287 -12.57 -14.10 -6.00
C LEU A 287 -13.90 -14.36 -5.31
N ALA A 288 -14.32 -13.49 -4.38
CA ALA A 288 -15.64 -13.61 -3.76
C ALA A 288 -16.77 -13.53 -4.79
N ALA A 289 -16.62 -12.67 -5.79
CA ALA A 289 -17.54 -12.60 -6.92
C ALA A 289 -17.58 -13.91 -7.73
N HIS A 290 -16.43 -14.56 -7.94
CA HIS A 290 -16.36 -15.88 -8.57
C HIS A 290 -17.02 -16.98 -7.74
N LEU A 291 -16.61 -17.13 -6.49
CA LEU A 291 -17.13 -18.17 -5.60
C LEU A 291 -18.63 -18.02 -5.34
N GLY A 292 -19.16 -16.80 -5.28
CA GLY A 292 -20.60 -16.56 -5.17
C GLY A 292 -21.40 -16.84 -6.43
N ALA A 293 -20.76 -16.89 -7.60
CA ALA A 293 -21.40 -17.31 -8.85
C ALA A 293 -21.40 -18.83 -9.01
N GLU A 294 -20.31 -19.49 -8.59
CA GLU A 294 -20.11 -20.94 -8.78
C GLU A 294 -20.69 -21.80 -7.64
N LEU A 295 -20.59 -21.35 -6.38
CA LEU A 295 -20.99 -22.17 -5.24
C LEU A 295 -22.52 -22.12 -4.99
N PRO A 296 -23.21 -23.27 -4.95
CA PRO A 296 -24.66 -23.30 -4.77
C PRO A 296 -25.06 -22.79 -3.37
N GLY A 297 -26.01 -21.85 -3.32
CA GLY A 297 -26.55 -21.31 -2.06
C GLY A 297 -25.62 -20.34 -1.32
N VAL A 298 -24.56 -19.88 -1.98
CA VAL A 298 -23.64 -18.86 -1.47
C VAL A 298 -23.80 -17.60 -2.32
N ASN A 299 -24.09 -16.46 -1.69
CA ASN A 299 -24.05 -15.17 -2.39
C ASN A 299 -22.62 -14.61 -2.40
N ALA A 300 -22.23 -13.88 -3.45
CA ALA A 300 -20.96 -13.17 -3.56
C ALA A 300 -20.69 -12.26 -2.37
N ASP A 301 -21.71 -11.55 -1.86
CA ASP A 301 -21.54 -10.64 -0.72
C ASP A 301 -21.30 -11.37 0.60
N GLU A 302 -21.95 -12.52 0.80
CA GLU A 302 -21.71 -13.34 1.98
C GLU A 302 -20.31 -13.96 1.94
N MET A 303 -19.86 -14.37 0.75
CA MET A 303 -18.51 -14.90 0.55
C MET A 303 -17.46 -13.81 0.75
N GLU A 304 -17.69 -12.61 0.25
CA GLU A 304 -16.80 -11.47 0.44
C GLU A 304 -16.65 -11.15 1.93
N GLN A 305 -17.76 -11.01 2.65
CA GLN A 305 -17.75 -10.78 4.10
C GLN A 305 -16.95 -11.86 4.84
N LEU A 306 -17.07 -13.12 4.40
CA LEU A 306 -16.41 -14.25 5.04
C LEU A 306 -14.89 -14.30 4.75
N LEU A 307 -14.48 -14.09 3.49
CA LEU A 307 -13.08 -14.08 3.10
C LEU A 307 -12.33 -12.88 3.69
N GLU A 308 -12.96 -11.71 3.70
CA GLU A 308 -12.39 -10.51 4.32
C GLU A 308 -12.34 -10.66 5.85
N ALA A 309 -13.37 -11.25 6.47
CA ALA A 309 -13.32 -11.55 7.90
C ALA A 309 -12.16 -12.49 8.27
N ILE A 310 -11.76 -13.43 7.40
CA ILE A 310 -10.57 -14.28 7.62
C ILE A 310 -9.28 -13.47 7.60
N ASP A 311 -9.13 -12.51 6.68
CA ASP A 311 -7.91 -11.69 6.59
C ASP A 311 -7.70 -10.82 7.85
N VAL A 312 -8.80 -10.57 8.56
CA VAL A 312 -8.84 -9.78 9.80
C VAL A 312 -9.17 -10.67 11.01
N ALA A 313 -9.29 -11.99 10.87
CA ALA A 313 -9.82 -12.88 11.93
C ALA A 313 -8.97 -12.86 13.19
N ASP A 314 -7.64 -12.98 13.06
CA ASP A 314 -6.71 -12.86 14.20
C ASP A 314 -6.87 -11.51 14.94
N ARG A 315 -7.29 -10.46 14.22
CA ARG A 315 -7.53 -9.11 14.74
C ARG A 315 -8.95 -8.97 15.34
N LEU A 316 -9.96 -9.61 14.76
CA LEU A 316 -11.37 -9.57 15.17
C LEU A 316 -11.68 -10.53 16.33
N GLU A 317 -11.00 -11.66 16.45
CA GLU A 317 -11.22 -12.61 17.55
C GLU A 317 -10.82 -12.03 18.92
N SER A 318 -9.93 -11.03 18.92
CA SER A 318 -9.57 -10.26 20.12
C SER A 318 -10.63 -9.21 20.53
N ALA A 319 -11.58 -8.90 19.65
CA ALA A 319 -12.59 -7.86 19.85
C ALA A 319 -13.95 -8.34 19.36
N THR A 320 -14.72 -8.92 20.28
CA THR A 320 -15.99 -9.60 19.98
C THR A 320 -17.17 -8.68 19.68
N LEU A 321 -16.99 -7.35 19.78
CA LEU A 321 -18.04 -6.35 19.56
C LEU A 321 -17.71 -5.48 18.32
N ASP A 322 -18.72 -4.94 17.65
CA ASP A 322 -18.64 -4.09 16.44
C ASP A 322 -17.88 -4.67 15.24
N LEU A 323 -18.06 -5.97 15.05
CA LEU A 323 -17.50 -6.67 13.90
C LEU A 323 -17.89 -6.03 12.55
N PRO A 324 -19.15 -5.60 12.30
CA PRO A 324 -19.53 -5.01 11.01
C PRO A 324 -18.76 -3.72 10.67
N GLU A 325 -18.65 -2.79 11.61
CA GLU A 325 -18.00 -1.49 11.44
C GLU A 325 -16.49 -1.64 11.27
N ARG A 326 -15.86 -2.51 12.08
CA ARG A 326 -14.42 -2.79 11.98
C ARG A 326 -14.08 -3.55 10.70
N LEU A 327 -14.94 -4.45 10.24
CA LEU A 327 -14.79 -5.12 8.95
C LEU A 327 -14.95 -4.13 7.80
N ALA A 328 -15.91 -3.20 7.87
CA ALA A 328 -16.09 -2.16 6.86
C ALA A 328 -14.85 -1.25 6.77
N GLU A 329 -14.29 -0.81 7.90
CA GLU A 329 -13.06 -0.02 7.96
C GLU A 329 -11.85 -0.78 7.42
N ALA A 330 -11.70 -2.06 7.78
CA ALA A 330 -10.61 -2.89 7.29
C ALA A 330 -10.68 -3.08 5.77
N ARG A 331 -11.87 -3.34 5.22
CA ARG A 331 -12.11 -3.43 3.77
C ARG A 331 -11.79 -2.12 3.05
N HIS A 332 -12.30 -1.00 3.58
CA HIS A 332 -12.00 0.31 3.02
C HIS A 332 -10.49 0.56 2.98
N THR A 333 -9.80 0.24 4.08
CA THR A 333 -8.35 0.41 4.20
C THR A 333 -7.59 -0.52 3.25
N ALA A 334 -8.07 -1.75 3.04
CA ALA A 334 -7.47 -2.72 2.11
C ALA A 334 -7.56 -2.29 0.64
N ALA A 335 -8.45 -1.36 0.30
CA ALA A 335 -8.53 -0.74 -1.03
C ALA A 335 -7.40 0.27 -1.31
N PHE A 336 -6.43 0.42 -0.40
CA PHE A 336 -5.28 1.31 -0.55
C PHE A 336 -3.95 0.58 -0.33
N THR A 337 -2.94 1.05 -1.04
CA THR A 337 -1.55 0.66 -0.83
C THR A 337 -0.82 1.80 -0.12
N PRO A 338 -0.19 1.56 1.05
CA PRO A 338 0.59 2.58 1.73
C PRO A 338 1.90 2.85 0.98
N VAL A 339 2.21 4.12 0.79
CA VAL A 339 3.49 4.62 0.27
C VAL A 339 4.33 5.11 1.43
N ALA A 340 5.67 4.98 1.31
CA ALA A 340 6.63 5.32 2.35
C ALA A 340 6.26 6.64 3.07
N ALA A 341 6.18 6.55 4.40
CA ALA A 341 5.93 7.69 5.25
C ALA A 341 7.21 8.48 5.50
N GLY A 342 7.06 9.76 5.82
CA GLY A 342 8.14 10.56 6.40
C GLY A 342 8.61 10.02 7.75
N THR A 343 9.55 10.72 8.37
CA THR A 343 10.11 10.34 9.67
C THR A 343 9.58 11.26 10.77
N ARG A 344 9.26 10.67 11.93
CA ARG A 344 9.01 11.42 13.16
C ARG A 344 9.95 10.99 14.27
N TRP A 345 10.34 11.95 15.09
CA TRP A 345 11.25 11.77 16.22
C TRP A 345 10.50 11.73 17.54
N THR A 346 10.89 10.80 18.40
CA THR A 346 10.40 10.69 19.79
C THR A 346 11.54 10.30 20.74
N VAL A 347 11.32 10.40 22.04
CA VAL A 347 12.30 10.03 23.07
C VAL A 347 11.80 8.79 23.82
N ARG A 348 12.68 7.80 24.04
CA ARG A 348 12.35 6.57 24.78
C ARG A 348 13.44 6.16 25.77
N PRO A 349 13.11 5.45 26.86
CA PRO A 349 14.09 4.86 27.75
C PRO A 349 15.05 3.89 27.03
N GLN A 350 16.32 3.86 27.47
CA GLN A 350 17.41 3.08 26.89
C GLN A 350 17.29 1.57 27.19
N ASP A 351 16.61 1.20 28.27
CA ASP A 351 16.32 -0.19 28.70
C ASP A 351 15.27 -0.92 27.83
N ALA A 352 14.65 -0.26 26.86
CA ALA A 352 13.76 -0.91 25.90
C ALA A 352 14.57 -1.87 25.01
N VAL A 353 14.32 -3.18 25.15
CA VAL A 353 15.06 -4.30 24.53
C VAL A 353 15.61 -3.94 23.14
N PRO A 354 16.95 -3.87 22.96
CA PRO A 354 17.56 -3.76 21.64
C PRO A 354 17.50 -5.14 20.97
N GLY A 355 16.64 -5.30 19.96
CA GLY A 355 16.56 -6.54 19.19
C GLY A 355 15.20 -6.91 18.61
N VAL A 356 14.12 -6.19 18.95
CA VAL A 356 12.90 -6.29 18.14
C VAL A 356 13.10 -5.37 16.95
N ASP A 357 13.31 -5.96 15.77
CA ASP A 357 13.35 -5.23 14.51
C ASP A 357 12.09 -4.34 14.42
N PRO A 358 12.21 -3.01 14.35
CA PRO A 358 11.05 -2.12 14.21
C PRO A 358 10.18 -2.51 13.02
N ALA A 359 10.80 -3.05 11.96
CA ALA A 359 10.09 -3.58 10.80
C ALA A 359 9.23 -4.80 11.15
N ALA A 360 9.63 -5.64 12.09
CA ALA A 360 8.87 -6.81 12.53
C ALA A 360 7.63 -6.44 13.37
N LEU A 361 7.74 -5.40 14.22
CA LEU A 361 6.60 -4.82 14.95
C LEU A 361 5.63 -4.10 14.00
N LEU A 362 6.15 -3.48 12.93
CA LEU A 362 5.36 -2.84 11.89
C LEU A 362 4.70 -3.86 10.93
N THR A 363 5.33 -5.00 10.64
CA THR A 363 4.68 -6.07 9.83
C THR A 363 3.57 -6.80 10.57
N ALA A 364 3.60 -6.81 11.91
CA ALA A 364 2.47 -7.24 12.73
C ALA A 364 1.38 -6.15 12.84
N ALA A 365 1.72 -4.89 12.57
CA ALA A 365 0.82 -3.75 12.52
C ALA A 365 0.40 -3.47 11.07
N GLY A 366 -0.54 -4.26 10.56
CA GLY A 366 -1.30 -3.88 9.37
C GLY A 366 -2.01 -2.51 9.54
N PRO A 367 -2.61 -1.96 8.48
CA PRO A 367 -3.05 -0.56 8.44
C PRO A 367 -4.22 -0.22 9.41
N ALA A 368 -4.75 -1.20 10.13
CA ALA A 368 -5.54 -1.00 11.35
C ALA A 368 -4.68 -1.37 12.56
N GLY A 369 -3.90 -0.41 13.05
CA GLY A 369 -2.96 -0.65 14.13
C GLY A 369 -1.96 0.48 14.34
N LEU A 370 -2.42 1.70 14.63
CA LEU A 370 -1.78 2.43 15.72
C LEU A 370 -2.06 1.66 17.03
N ALA A 371 -1.54 0.43 17.14
CA ALA A 371 -1.14 -0.07 18.44
C ALA A 371 -0.18 0.99 18.95
N PRO A 372 -0.44 1.57 20.14
CA PRO A 372 0.26 2.74 20.59
C PRO A 372 1.75 2.47 20.45
N LEU A 373 2.46 3.41 19.84
CA LEU A 373 3.90 3.46 19.94
C LEU A 373 4.25 3.71 21.41
N GLY A 374 4.11 2.68 22.24
CA GLY A 374 4.36 2.70 23.67
C GLY A 374 3.15 2.31 24.53
N ALA A 375 2.78 1.03 24.56
CA ALA A 375 2.65 0.40 25.88
C ALA A 375 4.04 -0.09 26.29
N ALA A 376 5.00 0.84 26.37
CA ALA A 376 6.18 0.60 27.17
C ALA A 376 5.67 0.50 28.61
N PRO A 377 6.13 -0.49 29.42
CA PRO A 377 5.68 -0.63 30.78
C PRO A 377 5.84 0.72 31.49
N ALA A 378 4.78 1.12 32.20
CA ALA A 378 4.76 2.25 33.09
C ALA A 378 5.88 2.13 34.11
N ARG A 379 7.09 2.57 33.74
CA ARG A 379 7.98 3.22 34.68
C ARG A 379 7.58 4.67 34.62
N GLU A 380 7.20 5.21 35.77
CA GLU A 380 7.05 6.64 36.02
C GLU A 380 8.18 7.37 35.27
N VAL A 381 7.82 8.00 34.16
CA VAL A 381 8.73 8.84 33.38
C VAL A 381 9.16 9.91 34.36
N ALA A 382 10.44 9.93 34.74
CA ALA A 382 10.99 11.05 35.49
C ALA A 382 10.60 12.34 34.74
N ASP A 383 10.00 13.32 35.44
CA ASP A 383 9.54 14.60 34.84
C ASP A 383 10.60 15.15 33.87
N LEU A 384 10.35 14.97 32.57
CA LEU A 384 11.25 15.46 31.54
C LEU A 384 11.13 16.99 31.52
N PRO A 385 12.24 17.73 31.27
CA PRO A 385 12.16 19.18 31.20
C PRO A 385 11.21 19.61 30.08
N ALA A 386 10.29 20.55 30.35
CA ALA A 386 9.34 21.03 29.33
C ALA A 386 10.00 21.60 28.06
N GLU A 387 11.23 22.11 28.19
CA GLU A 387 12.09 22.52 27.07
C GLU A 387 12.30 21.38 26.05
N LEU A 388 12.40 20.13 26.50
CA LEU A 388 12.56 18.97 25.62
C LEU A 388 11.32 18.77 24.74
N GLY A 389 10.12 18.92 25.29
CA GLY A 389 8.86 18.86 24.54
C GLY A 389 8.80 19.91 23.42
N ASP A 390 9.10 21.16 23.75
CA ASP A 390 9.15 22.25 22.76
C ASP A 390 10.17 21.98 21.64
N LEU A 391 11.37 21.50 22.00
CA LEU A 391 12.42 21.16 21.05
C LEU A 391 12.05 19.95 20.17
N LEU A 392 11.34 18.96 20.70
CA LEU A 392 10.85 17.82 19.91
C LEU A 392 9.77 18.23 18.90
N VAL A 393 8.85 19.12 19.29
CA VAL A 393 7.87 19.69 18.36
C VAL A 393 8.59 20.47 17.25
N ALA A 394 9.60 21.28 17.60
CA ALA A 394 10.40 22.01 16.62
C ALA A 394 11.20 21.08 15.70
N LEU A 395 11.78 19.99 16.24
CA LEU A 395 12.49 18.97 15.46
C LEU A 395 11.56 18.28 14.47
N ASN A 396 10.38 17.84 14.91
CA ASN A 396 9.40 17.19 14.03
C ASN A 396 8.85 18.14 12.97
N ALA A 397 8.64 19.41 13.30
CA ALA A 397 8.27 20.43 12.32
C ALA A 397 9.39 20.66 11.29
N ALA A 398 10.65 20.72 11.71
CA ALA A 398 11.79 20.87 10.81
C ALA A 398 11.99 19.64 9.91
N GLN A 399 11.80 18.43 10.46
CA GLN A 399 11.84 17.16 9.73
C GLN A 399 10.77 17.14 8.64
N ALA A 400 9.50 17.38 9.02
CA ALA A 400 8.38 17.42 8.08
C ALA A 400 8.57 18.49 7.00
N ALA A 401 9.06 19.68 7.35
CA ALA A 401 9.30 20.76 6.38
C ALA A 401 10.42 20.44 5.37
N HIS A 402 11.44 19.68 5.79
CA HIS A 402 12.51 19.22 4.92
C HIS A 402 12.02 18.10 3.98
N GLU A 403 11.34 17.09 4.51
CA GLU A 403 10.78 15.97 3.73
C GLU A 403 9.70 16.44 2.74
N GLN A 404 8.83 17.37 3.13
CA GLN A 404 7.84 17.97 2.22
C GLN A 404 8.52 18.73 1.07
N ALA A 405 9.66 19.40 1.34
CA ALA A 405 10.44 20.07 0.30
C ALA A 405 11.07 19.06 -0.67
N GLN A 406 11.58 17.93 -0.15
CA GLN A 406 12.13 16.85 -0.97
C GLN A 406 11.04 16.23 -1.85
N ALA A 407 9.86 15.92 -1.29
CA ALA A 407 8.72 15.41 -2.05
C ALA A 407 8.26 16.41 -3.13
N GLN A 408 8.27 17.71 -2.81
CA GLN A 408 7.98 18.76 -3.79
C GLN A 408 9.03 18.81 -4.90
N ALA A 409 10.32 18.70 -4.57
CA ALA A 409 11.39 18.63 -5.55
C ALA A 409 11.28 17.39 -6.45
N ASP A 410 11.02 16.20 -5.88
CA ASP A 410 10.82 14.97 -6.65
C ASP A 410 9.66 15.09 -7.63
N GLY A 411 8.53 15.67 -7.20
CA GLY A 411 7.41 15.92 -8.11
C GLY A 411 7.73 16.95 -9.21
N LEU A 412 8.57 17.96 -8.94
CA LEU A 412 9.07 18.88 -9.97
C LEU A 412 10.04 18.17 -10.94
N ARG A 413 10.86 17.23 -10.48
CA ARG A 413 11.72 16.41 -11.34
C ARG A 413 10.89 15.54 -12.28
N GLN A 414 9.81 14.92 -11.78
CA GLN A 414 8.86 14.15 -12.61
C GLN A 414 8.17 15.04 -13.66
N ARG A 415 7.73 16.25 -13.28
CA ARG A 415 7.15 17.21 -14.23
C ARG A 415 8.16 17.65 -15.29
N LEU A 416 9.41 17.92 -14.89
CA LEU A 416 10.49 18.27 -15.81
C LEU A 416 10.74 17.16 -16.84
N PHE A 417 10.66 15.90 -16.43
CA PHE A 417 10.76 14.75 -17.35
C PHE A 417 9.58 14.69 -18.33
N ALA A 418 8.36 14.95 -17.88
CA ALA A 418 7.20 15.04 -18.76
C ALA A 418 7.29 16.24 -19.74
N ASP A 419 7.81 17.38 -19.28
CA ASP A 419 8.06 18.54 -20.12
C ASP A 419 9.20 18.28 -21.14
N TRP A 420 10.20 17.45 -20.79
CA TRP A 420 11.24 16.99 -21.72
C TRP A 420 10.67 16.16 -22.86
N HIS A 421 9.75 15.23 -22.56
CA HIS A 421 9.00 14.47 -23.56
C HIS A 421 8.26 15.39 -24.54
N ARG A 422 7.57 16.41 -24.02
CA ARG A 422 6.88 17.41 -24.85
C ARG A 422 7.87 18.21 -25.70
N TYR A 423 8.99 18.65 -25.13
CA TYR A 423 10.05 19.35 -25.87
C TYR A 423 10.59 18.51 -27.05
N LEU A 424 10.93 17.24 -26.83
CA LEU A 424 11.42 16.37 -27.90
C LEU A 424 10.39 16.20 -29.01
N THR A 425 9.11 16.10 -28.67
CA THR A 425 8.03 16.05 -29.67
C THR A 425 7.89 17.38 -30.43
N CYS A 426 8.07 18.53 -29.77
CA CYS A 426 8.12 19.83 -30.46
C CYS A 426 9.34 19.99 -31.38
N ALA A 427 10.49 19.41 -31.01
CA ALA A 427 11.72 19.47 -31.78
C ALA A 427 11.69 18.53 -33.00
N TYR A 428 11.04 17.37 -32.86
CA TYR A 428 10.88 16.34 -33.89
C TYR A 428 9.39 16.01 -34.10
N PRO A 429 8.57 16.97 -34.57
CA PRO A 429 7.13 16.76 -34.71
C PRO A 429 6.84 15.80 -35.88
N PRO A 430 5.80 14.95 -35.77
CA PRO A 430 5.33 14.13 -36.87
C PRO A 430 5.16 14.95 -38.17
N PRO A 431 5.60 14.44 -39.33
CA PRO A 431 5.61 15.20 -40.58
C PRO A 431 4.25 15.79 -40.97
N GLU A 432 3.17 15.10 -40.61
CA GLU A 432 1.79 15.43 -40.98
C GLU A 432 1.19 16.56 -40.12
N ASN A 433 1.69 16.78 -38.89
CA ASN A 433 1.05 17.63 -37.87
C ASN A 433 1.98 18.71 -37.31
N ARG A 434 2.96 19.17 -38.08
CA ARG A 434 4.00 20.11 -37.59
C ARG A 434 3.46 21.41 -36.97
N THR A 435 2.29 21.87 -37.41
CA THR A 435 1.66 23.11 -36.92
C THR A 435 0.93 22.94 -35.59
N ASP A 436 0.71 21.71 -35.14
CA ASP A 436 -0.11 21.41 -33.97
C ASP A 436 0.70 21.54 -32.67
N TYR A 437 2.03 21.54 -32.76
CA TYR A 437 2.94 21.60 -31.62
C TYR A 437 3.47 23.03 -31.37
N PRO A 438 3.75 23.40 -30.11
CA PRO A 438 4.42 24.65 -29.79
C PRO A 438 5.83 24.77 -30.39
N ASP A 439 6.33 26.00 -30.48
CA ASP A 439 7.69 26.28 -30.91
C ASP A 439 8.72 25.61 -29.96
N PRO A 440 9.67 24.79 -30.47
CA PRO A 440 10.67 24.11 -29.66
C PRO A 440 11.59 25.07 -28.89
N ASP A 441 11.86 26.28 -29.38
CA ASP A 441 12.68 27.27 -28.66
C ASP A 441 11.93 27.83 -27.43
N LEU A 442 10.61 28.01 -27.53
CA LEU A 442 9.77 28.39 -26.40
C LEU A 442 9.70 27.26 -25.37
N ALA A 443 9.57 26.01 -25.81
CA ALA A 443 9.62 24.85 -24.92
C ALA A 443 11.00 24.71 -24.23
N ALA A 444 12.11 24.93 -24.94
CA ALA A 444 13.45 24.96 -24.35
C ALA A 444 13.63 26.08 -23.32
N ALA A 445 13.12 27.29 -23.61
CA ALA A 445 13.13 28.39 -22.65
C ALA A 445 12.30 28.06 -21.39
N TYR A 446 11.16 27.40 -21.57
CA TYR A 446 10.32 26.91 -20.48
C TYR A 446 11.04 25.88 -19.61
N LEU A 447 11.70 24.86 -20.20
CA LEU A 447 12.50 23.89 -19.46
C LEU A 447 13.59 24.57 -18.61
N ARG A 448 14.29 25.58 -19.16
CA ARG A 448 15.29 26.34 -18.39
C ARG A 448 14.68 27.08 -17.20
N ARG A 449 13.46 27.61 -17.34
CA ARG A 449 12.72 28.26 -16.25
C ARG A 449 12.34 27.27 -15.16
N GLU A 450 11.81 26.10 -15.52
CA GLU A 450 11.46 25.04 -14.56
C GLU A 450 12.71 24.50 -13.83
N MET A 451 13.81 24.29 -14.56
CA MET A 451 15.10 23.90 -13.96
C MET A 451 15.60 24.96 -12.96
N ALA A 452 15.48 26.25 -13.26
CA ALA A 452 15.87 27.31 -12.33
C ALA A 452 14.99 27.33 -11.06
N ALA A 453 13.69 27.08 -11.19
CA ALA A 453 12.79 26.97 -10.04
C ALA A 453 13.11 25.74 -9.16
N LEU A 454 13.42 24.60 -9.79
CA LEU A 454 13.89 23.40 -9.10
C LEU A 454 15.22 23.65 -8.38
N ASP A 455 16.20 24.27 -9.05
CA ASP A 455 17.50 24.60 -8.46
C ASP A 455 17.35 25.52 -7.24
N ALA A 456 16.44 26.51 -7.29
CA ALA A 456 16.13 27.36 -6.16
C ALA A 456 15.52 26.57 -4.97
N LEU A 457 14.56 25.69 -5.24
CA LEU A 457 13.98 24.84 -4.19
C LEU A 457 15.01 23.89 -3.57
N LEU A 458 15.88 23.29 -4.38
CA LEU A 458 16.95 22.42 -3.91
C LEU A 458 17.97 23.19 -3.05
N ALA A 459 18.30 24.42 -3.44
CA ALA A 459 19.18 25.30 -2.66
C ALA A 459 18.57 25.69 -1.30
N GLU A 460 17.26 25.95 -1.23
CA GLU A 460 16.56 26.20 0.03
C GLU A 460 16.43 24.94 0.91
N THR A 461 16.28 23.77 0.28
CA THR A 461 16.10 22.49 0.97
C THR A 461 17.42 22.00 1.59
N GLY A 462 18.50 21.99 0.80
CA GLY A 462 19.81 21.44 1.16
C GLY A 462 19.82 19.91 1.27
N GLU A 463 21.00 19.31 1.30
CA GLU A 463 21.16 17.87 1.58
C GLU A 463 21.33 17.62 3.08
N PHE A 464 20.78 16.52 3.59
CA PHE A 464 20.91 16.12 4.99
C PHE A 464 21.77 14.85 5.09
N PRO A 465 22.80 14.81 5.98
CA PRO A 465 23.23 15.87 6.88
C PRO A 465 23.93 17.03 6.14
N PRO A 466 23.71 18.29 6.55
CA PRO A 466 24.29 19.45 5.89
C PRO A 466 25.82 19.54 6.10
N THR A 467 26.53 20.15 5.14
CA THR A 467 27.97 20.40 5.22
C THR A 467 28.27 21.89 5.40
N GLY A 468 29.13 22.23 6.38
CA GLY A 468 29.48 23.62 6.68
C GLY A 468 28.37 24.41 7.39
N PRO A 469 28.55 25.73 7.58
CA PRO A 469 27.53 26.61 8.14
C PRO A 469 26.54 27.11 7.06
N GLY A 470 25.25 27.21 7.39
CA GLY A 470 24.18 27.65 6.50
C GLY A 470 22.80 27.71 7.18
N ASP A 471 21.75 28.04 6.43
CA ASP A 471 20.36 28.19 6.93
C ASP A 471 19.32 27.48 6.04
N THR A 472 19.73 26.43 5.32
CA THR A 472 18.78 25.61 4.55
C THR A 472 17.83 24.85 5.47
N ARG A 473 16.75 24.26 4.93
CA ARG A 473 15.85 23.38 5.71
C ARG A 473 16.63 22.23 6.38
N ALA A 474 17.64 21.66 5.70
CA ALA A 474 18.55 20.67 6.28
C ALA A 474 19.38 21.21 7.46
N HIS A 475 19.87 22.46 7.38
CA HIS A 475 20.59 23.10 8.50
C HIS A 475 19.68 23.34 9.70
N ARG A 476 18.43 23.79 9.47
CA ARG A 476 17.44 23.98 10.54
C ARG A 476 17.08 22.65 11.19
N LEU A 477 16.94 21.57 10.41
CA LEU A 477 16.77 20.22 10.92
C LEU A 477 17.96 19.76 11.77
N ALA A 478 19.19 19.92 11.27
CA ALA A 478 20.39 19.57 12.02
C ALA A 478 20.54 20.38 13.31
N THR A 479 20.19 21.67 13.29
CA THR A 479 20.21 22.53 14.48
C THR A 479 19.18 22.08 15.51
N ALA A 480 17.95 21.75 15.09
CA ALA A 480 16.92 21.23 15.98
C ALA A 480 17.31 19.86 16.56
N LEU A 481 17.91 18.99 15.75
CA LEU A 481 18.39 17.68 16.18
C LEU A 481 19.48 17.83 17.25
N ALA A 482 20.49 18.66 17.01
CA ALA A 482 21.55 18.92 17.97
C ALA A 482 21.03 19.55 19.27
N ALA A 483 20.02 20.40 19.21
CA ALA A 483 19.40 20.99 20.39
C ALA A 483 18.70 19.93 21.26
N VAL A 484 17.94 19.02 20.64
CA VAL A 484 17.30 17.89 21.34
C VAL A 484 18.37 16.96 21.94
N GLU A 485 19.39 16.58 21.17
CA GLU A 485 20.49 15.72 21.63
C GLU A 485 21.24 16.31 22.83
N ALA A 486 21.48 17.62 22.83
CA ALA A 486 22.12 18.32 23.95
C ALA A 486 21.28 18.24 25.24
N VAL A 487 19.96 18.42 25.14
CA VAL A 487 19.05 18.30 26.29
C VAL A 487 18.96 16.85 26.77
N VAL A 488 18.83 15.88 25.88
CA VAL A 488 18.82 14.45 26.22
C VAL A 488 20.12 14.05 26.92
N ALA A 489 21.28 14.51 26.43
CA ALA A 489 22.57 14.26 27.07
C ALA A 489 22.65 14.87 28.49
N ARG A 490 22.14 16.11 28.67
CA ARG A 490 22.05 16.77 29.97
C ARG A 490 21.15 16.01 30.95
N VAL A 491 20.01 15.51 30.48
CA VAL A 491 19.07 14.69 31.27
C VAL A 491 19.72 13.36 31.66
N ASN A 492 20.35 12.66 30.70
CA ASN A 492 21.01 11.38 30.95
C ASN A 492 22.17 11.50 31.94
N ALA A 493 22.91 12.61 31.94
CA ALA A 493 23.98 12.86 32.89
C ALA A 493 23.48 13.03 34.34
N ALA A 494 22.20 13.35 34.54
CA ALA A 494 21.56 13.50 35.85
C ALA A 494 20.87 12.20 36.33
N LEU A 495 20.75 11.18 35.48
CA LEU A 495 20.03 9.94 35.78
C LEU A 495 20.99 8.80 36.21
N PRO A 496 20.52 7.84 37.01
CA PRO A 496 21.29 6.63 37.35
C PRO A 496 21.69 5.81 36.11
N GLU A 497 22.81 5.08 36.21
CA GLU A 497 23.27 4.18 35.15
C GLU A 497 22.20 3.12 34.82
N GLY A 498 21.79 3.03 33.55
CA GLY A 498 20.68 2.20 33.08
C GLY A 498 19.32 2.92 32.95
N ALA A 499 19.14 4.11 33.52
CA ALA A 499 17.88 4.86 33.45
C ALA A 499 17.85 5.95 32.36
N GLY A 500 18.78 5.92 31.40
CA GLY A 500 18.90 6.94 30.35
C GLY A 500 17.78 6.89 29.31
N TYR A 501 17.65 7.97 28.55
CA TYR A 501 16.77 8.12 27.40
C TYR A 501 17.57 8.21 26.09
N ARG A 502 16.97 7.78 24.99
CA ARG A 502 17.52 7.93 23.63
C ARG A 502 16.49 8.51 22.70
N LEU A 503 16.97 9.28 21.72
CA LEU A 503 16.17 9.74 20.60
C LEU A 503 15.93 8.57 19.63
N GLN A 504 14.70 8.42 19.14
CA GLN A 504 14.28 7.35 18.24
C GLN A 504 13.52 7.92 17.04
N GLN A 505 13.85 7.43 15.85
CA GLN A 505 13.08 7.65 14.62
C GLN A 505 11.96 6.62 14.52
N LEU A 506 10.78 7.08 14.11
CA LEU A 506 9.60 6.29 13.83
C LEU A 506 9.02 6.71 12.47
N PRO A 507 8.37 5.82 11.73
CA PRO A 507 7.57 6.24 10.57
C PRO A 507 6.47 7.21 11.01
N ASP A 508 6.27 8.25 10.20
CA ASP A 508 5.12 9.15 10.25
C ASP A 508 3.89 8.49 9.61
N ASP A 509 2.77 9.21 9.51
CA ASP A 509 1.58 8.71 8.81
C ASP A 509 1.86 8.54 7.31
N SER A 510 1.59 7.34 6.79
CA SER A 510 1.83 7.00 5.38
C SER A 510 0.87 7.69 4.43
N TYR A 511 1.37 8.00 3.24
CA TYR A 511 0.52 8.38 2.11
C TYR A 511 -0.19 7.14 1.56
N GLN A 512 -1.38 7.32 1.03
CA GLN A 512 -2.23 6.25 0.54
C GLN A 512 -2.47 6.43 -0.95
N VAL A 513 -2.32 5.35 -1.70
CA VAL A 513 -2.66 5.29 -3.14
C VAL A 513 -3.81 4.30 -3.29
N PRO A 514 -4.89 4.64 -3.99
CA PRO A 514 -5.97 3.70 -4.24
C PRO A 514 -5.45 2.52 -5.07
N ASN A 515 -5.88 1.31 -4.74
CA ASN A 515 -5.53 0.14 -5.52
C ASN A 515 -6.10 0.27 -6.94
N GLU A 516 -5.36 -0.25 -7.91
CA GLU A 516 -5.85 -0.43 -9.28
C GLU A 516 -6.95 -1.50 -9.29
N PRO A 517 -7.98 -1.38 -10.14
CA PRO A 517 -8.99 -2.43 -10.29
C PRO A 517 -8.33 -3.77 -10.63
N VAL A 518 -8.78 -4.84 -9.98
CA VAL A 518 -8.28 -6.21 -10.14
C VAL A 518 -9.24 -7.01 -10.99
N VAL A 519 -8.70 -7.78 -11.93
CA VAL A 519 -9.45 -8.74 -12.73
C VAL A 519 -8.98 -10.15 -12.36
N LEU A 520 -9.93 -11.01 -12.00
CA LEU A 520 -9.77 -12.45 -11.89
C LEU A 520 -10.31 -13.12 -13.15
N LEU A 521 -9.46 -13.92 -13.78
CA LEU A 521 -9.71 -14.72 -14.96
C LEU A 521 -9.83 -16.18 -14.53
N THR A 522 -10.82 -16.88 -15.08
CA THR A 522 -11.09 -18.28 -14.76
C THR A 522 -11.21 -19.13 -16.03
N GLY A 523 -10.95 -20.43 -15.93
CA GLY A 523 -10.98 -21.39 -17.04
C GLY A 523 -9.60 -21.79 -17.56
N ALA A 524 -9.56 -22.64 -18.59
CA ALA A 524 -8.31 -23.20 -19.13
C ALA A 524 -7.36 -22.14 -19.72
N GLU A 525 -7.90 -21.02 -20.20
CA GLU A 525 -7.11 -19.89 -20.69
C GLU A 525 -6.40 -19.14 -19.56
N ALA A 526 -6.93 -19.23 -18.34
CA ALA A 526 -6.35 -18.68 -17.13
C ALA A 526 -5.51 -19.71 -16.35
N THR A 527 -4.96 -20.72 -17.03
CA THR A 527 -4.03 -21.67 -16.41
C THR A 527 -2.66 -21.03 -16.23
N GLY A 528 -2.27 -20.80 -14.98
CA GLY A 528 -0.94 -20.30 -14.64
C GLY A 528 0.18 -21.19 -15.16
N SER A 529 1.27 -20.57 -15.59
CA SER A 529 2.44 -21.29 -16.09
C SER A 529 3.17 -22.02 -14.97
N ASP A 530 3.34 -23.34 -15.13
CA ASP A 530 4.20 -24.22 -14.31
C ASP A 530 5.66 -24.21 -14.78
N ARG A 531 5.98 -23.31 -15.73
CA ARG A 531 7.27 -23.23 -16.39
C ARG A 531 8.29 -22.38 -15.62
N TYR A 532 7.83 -21.48 -14.77
CA TYR A 532 8.65 -20.49 -14.05
C TYR A 532 8.26 -20.49 -12.57
N GLY A 533 9.21 -20.43 -11.65
CA GLY A 533 8.92 -20.31 -10.21
C GLY A 533 8.63 -21.65 -9.48
N SER A 534 8.62 -22.77 -10.20
CA SER A 534 8.20 -24.09 -9.67
C SER A 534 9.36 -25.04 -9.36
N ASP A 535 10.62 -24.58 -9.37
CA ASP A 535 11.80 -25.42 -9.04
C ASP A 535 11.75 -25.97 -7.60
N GLY A 536 10.97 -25.33 -6.72
CA GLY A 536 10.76 -25.74 -5.32
C GLY A 536 9.58 -26.69 -5.09
N GLU A 537 8.76 -26.98 -6.10
CA GLU A 537 7.55 -27.84 -5.95
C GLU A 537 7.89 -29.35 -5.91
N HIS A 538 9.17 -29.70 -5.94
CA HIS A 538 9.63 -31.08 -5.85
C HIS A 538 9.53 -31.62 -4.42
N PRO A 539 9.44 -32.96 -4.23
CA PRO A 539 9.23 -33.58 -2.90
C PRO A 539 10.26 -33.19 -1.81
N ALA A 540 11.43 -32.68 -2.19
CA ALA A 540 12.49 -32.23 -1.28
C ALA A 540 12.64 -30.70 -1.22
N GLY A 541 11.79 -29.93 -1.90
CA GLY A 541 11.89 -28.46 -1.98
C GLY A 541 13.07 -27.95 -2.82
N LEU A 542 13.76 -28.82 -3.57
CA LEU A 542 14.97 -28.51 -4.34
C LEU A 542 14.91 -29.11 -5.74
N LEU A 543 15.53 -28.43 -6.70
CA LEU A 543 15.65 -28.91 -8.09
C LEU A 543 16.58 -30.15 -8.16
N PRO A 544 16.12 -31.32 -8.67
CA PRO A 544 16.92 -32.54 -8.71
C PRO A 544 18.05 -32.44 -9.75
N CYS A 545 19.28 -32.18 -9.27
CA CYS A 545 20.47 -32.14 -10.11
C CYS A 545 21.28 -33.44 -9.99
N VAL A 546 22.02 -33.80 -11.05
CA VAL A 546 22.83 -35.02 -11.08
C VAL A 546 24.29 -34.70 -11.33
N LEU A 547 25.18 -35.34 -10.57
CA LEU A 547 26.62 -35.25 -10.81
C LEU A 547 27.01 -36.20 -11.95
N VAL A 548 27.67 -35.66 -12.97
CA VAL A 548 28.07 -36.37 -14.18
C VAL A 548 29.59 -36.31 -14.34
N GLU A 549 30.23 -37.46 -14.50
CA GLU A 549 31.67 -37.54 -14.79
C GLU A 549 31.91 -37.60 -16.31
N ALA A 550 32.54 -36.55 -16.86
CA ALA A 550 32.95 -36.50 -18.25
C ALA A 550 34.43 -36.92 -18.40
N PRO A 551 34.76 -37.85 -19.32
CA PRO A 551 36.15 -38.27 -19.55
C PRO A 551 37.01 -37.17 -20.22
N GLY A 552 38.10 -36.77 -19.55
CA GLY A 552 39.29 -36.13 -20.15
C GLY A 552 39.28 -34.62 -20.48
N ALA A 553 40.04 -33.84 -19.68
CA ALA A 553 40.61 -32.49 -19.90
C ALA A 553 39.68 -31.29 -20.25
N ALA A 554 40.15 -30.08 -19.91
CA ALA A 554 39.48 -28.77 -19.97
C ALA A 554 38.99 -28.30 -21.37
N GLY A 555 39.00 -29.18 -22.39
CA GLY A 555 38.65 -28.89 -23.79
C GLY A 555 37.33 -29.50 -24.29
N VAL A 556 36.60 -30.27 -23.48
CA VAL A 556 35.35 -30.96 -23.89
C VAL A 556 34.28 -30.01 -24.46
N LEU A 557 34.33 -28.71 -24.15
CA LEU A 557 33.35 -27.72 -24.63
C LEU A 557 34.02 -26.59 -25.43
N ALA A 558 35.17 -26.86 -26.06
CA ALA A 558 35.98 -25.87 -26.77
C ALA A 558 36.02 -26.06 -28.30
N ASP A 559 35.84 -27.29 -28.81
CA ASP A 559 35.78 -27.60 -30.24
C ASP A 559 34.60 -28.52 -30.62
N ALA A 560 34.27 -28.59 -31.91
CA ALA A 560 33.06 -29.25 -32.38
C ALA A 560 33.00 -30.74 -32.03
N GLU A 561 34.16 -31.41 -31.95
CA GLU A 561 34.26 -32.83 -31.59
C GLU A 561 33.99 -33.03 -30.09
N GLY A 562 34.55 -32.17 -29.24
CA GLY A 562 34.28 -32.15 -27.80
C GLY A 562 32.80 -31.87 -27.52
N VAL A 563 32.22 -30.84 -28.15
CA VAL A 563 30.81 -30.49 -27.96
C VAL A 563 29.88 -31.60 -28.47
N ALA A 564 30.24 -32.26 -29.57
CA ALA A 564 29.53 -33.46 -30.04
C ALA A 564 29.56 -34.58 -28.97
N ALA A 565 30.74 -34.89 -28.45
CA ALA A 565 30.92 -35.93 -27.43
C ALA A 565 30.17 -35.60 -26.12
N ALA A 566 30.15 -34.32 -25.72
CA ALA A 566 29.36 -33.85 -24.58
C ALA A 566 27.85 -34.04 -24.82
N GLY A 567 27.38 -33.72 -26.03
CA GLY A 567 25.99 -33.98 -26.43
C GLY A 567 25.63 -35.47 -26.43
N ASP A 568 26.53 -36.35 -26.87
CA ASP A 568 26.33 -37.81 -26.83
C ASP A 568 26.30 -38.35 -25.39
N LEU A 569 27.12 -37.78 -24.50
CA LEU A 569 27.12 -38.11 -23.08
C LEU A 569 25.79 -37.69 -22.43
N VAL A 570 25.32 -36.46 -22.70
CA VAL A 570 24.04 -35.94 -22.21
C VAL A 570 22.88 -36.78 -22.72
N ASP A 571 22.92 -37.23 -23.98
CA ASP A 571 21.91 -38.14 -24.52
C ASP A 571 21.83 -39.46 -23.73
N GLY A 572 22.98 -40.10 -23.50
CA GLY A 572 23.06 -41.33 -22.72
C GLY A 572 22.54 -41.13 -21.29
N PHE A 573 22.93 -40.02 -20.66
CA PHE A 573 22.48 -39.61 -19.34
C PHE A 573 20.96 -39.41 -19.27
N LEU A 574 20.39 -38.57 -20.14
CA LEU A 574 18.95 -38.27 -20.16
C LEU A 574 18.11 -39.52 -20.45
N THR A 575 18.65 -40.48 -21.20
CA THR A 575 17.98 -41.77 -21.46
C THR A 575 17.93 -42.67 -20.22
N GLY A 576 18.87 -42.51 -19.27
CA GLY A 576 18.94 -43.29 -18.03
C GLY A 576 18.18 -42.68 -16.86
N LEU A 577 17.59 -41.49 -17.00
CA LEU A 577 16.82 -40.84 -15.95
C LEU A 577 15.45 -41.51 -15.74
N PRO A 578 14.96 -41.61 -14.49
CA PRO A 578 13.60 -42.08 -14.23
C PRO A 578 12.57 -41.08 -14.77
N GLU A 579 11.40 -41.56 -15.20
CA GLU A 579 10.24 -40.70 -15.49
C GLU A 579 9.22 -40.80 -14.34
N PRO A 580 8.65 -39.67 -13.86
CA PRO A 580 8.85 -38.29 -14.31
C PRO A 580 10.15 -37.65 -13.76
N HIS A 581 10.79 -36.78 -14.54
CA HIS A 581 11.94 -35.98 -14.14
C HIS A 581 11.89 -34.59 -14.81
N PRO A 582 12.24 -33.48 -14.14
CA PRO A 582 12.07 -32.12 -14.71
C PRO A 582 12.89 -31.86 -15.99
N ALA A 583 13.99 -32.58 -16.20
CA ALA A 583 14.76 -32.52 -17.44
C ALA A 583 14.10 -33.25 -18.63
N LEU A 584 13.05 -34.04 -18.42
CA LEU A 584 12.38 -34.85 -19.45
C LEU A 584 10.95 -34.37 -19.67
N ARG A 585 10.62 -33.94 -20.88
CA ARG A 585 9.27 -33.52 -21.25
C ARG A 585 8.75 -34.23 -22.48
N ARG A 586 7.47 -34.61 -22.43
CA ARG A 586 6.71 -35.07 -23.59
C ARG A 586 5.80 -33.94 -24.08
N TRP A 587 5.83 -33.69 -25.39
CA TRP A 587 5.01 -32.68 -26.05
C TRP A 587 3.84 -33.38 -26.74
N THR A 588 2.64 -33.25 -26.17
CA THR A 588 1.40 -33.86 -26.67
C THR A 588 0.54 -32.87 -27.47
N GLY A 589 0.71 -31.57 -27.24
CA GLY A 589 -0.01 -30.47 -27.89
C GLY A 589 0.72 -29.14 -27.74
N GLN A 590 0.15 -28.08 -28.33
CA GLN A 590 0.74 -26.74 -28.27
C GLN A 590 0.81 -26.24 -26.82
N PRO A 591 1.94 -25.63 -26.39
CA PRO A 591 2.07 -25.12 -25.04
C PRO A 591 1.19 -23.88 -24.85
N TRP A 592 0.62 -23.75 -23.66
CA TRP A 592 -0.08 -22.54 -23.22
C TRP A 592 0.53 -22.09 -21.90
N HIS A 593 1.20 -20.94 -21.95
CA HIS A 593 1.88 -20.36 -20.79
C HIS A 593 1.56 -18.86 -20.73
N PRO A 594 0.39 -18.47 -20.18
CA PRO A 594 0.01 -17.08 -19.97
C PRO A 594 1.12 -16.27 -19.31
N LEU A 595 1.48 -15.15 -19.93
CA LEU A 595 2.57 -14.28 -19.47
C LEU A 595 2.17 -12.82 -19.40
N LEU A 596 1.41 -12.31 -20.38
CA LEU A 596 0.97 -10.91 -20.40
C LEU A 596 -0.56 -10.84 -20.46
N LEU A 597 -1.12 -9.83 -19.81
CA LEU A 597 -2.51 -9.41 -19.93
C LEU A 597 -2.56 -8.04 -20.59
N HIS A 598 -3.14 -7.97 -21.78
CA HIS A 598 -3.51 -6.70 -22.40
C HIS A 598 -4.95 -6.39 -22.03
N TRP A 599 -5.20 -5.15 -21.64
CA TRP A 599 -6.51 -4.69 -21.22
C TRP A 599 -6.87 -3.39 -21.92
N GLU A 600 -8.15 -3.24 -22.21
CA GLU A 600 -8.78 -2.03 -22.71
C GLU A 600 -10.08 -1.80 -21.94
N VAL A 601 -10.21 -0.63 -21.35
CA VAL A 601 -11.33 -0.25 -20.51
C VAL A 601 -11.84 1.13 -20.87
N GLU A 602 -13.11 1.35 -20.64
CA GLU A 602 -13.75 2.65 -20.75
C GLU A 602 -14.08 3.18 -19.36
N PHE A 603 -13.64 4.39 -19.05
CA PHE A 603 -13.98 5.09 -17.82
C PHE A 603 -15.07 6.12 -18.10
N LEU A 604 -16.09 6.15 -17.25
CA LEU A 604 -17.22 7.05 -17.33
C LEU A 604 -17.29 7.87 -16.03
N PRO A 605 -16.85 9.14 -16.04
CA PRO A 605 -16.85 9.97 -14.84
C PRO A 605 -18.28 10.35 -14.40
N ALA A 606 -18.39 10.82 -13.16
CA ALA A 606 -19.61 11.44 -12.65
C ALA A 606 -20.03 12.65 -13.52
N ALA A 607 -21.34 12.89 -13.65
CA ALA A 607 -21.84 13.87 -14.61
C ALA A 607 -21.89 15.33 -14.11
N ALA A 608 -22.12 15.57 -12.81
CA ALA A 608 -22.34 16.92 -12.29
C ALA A 608 -21.05 17.52 -11.73
N GLY A 609 -20.71 18.76 -12.10
CA GLY A 609 -19.62 19.54 -11.49
C GLY A 609 -18.21 19.04 -11.82
N THR A 610 -18.06 18.15 -12.80
CA THR A 610 -16.75 17.67 -13.24
C THR A 610 -16.09 18.65 -14.22
N ASN A 611 -14.78 18.48 -14.42
CA ASN A 611 -13.96 19.26 -15.34
C ASN A 611 -14.27 19.06 -16.85
N LEU A 612 -15.39 18.38 -17.15
CA LEU A 612 -15.87 18.11 -18.51
C LEU A 612 -16.74 19.24 -19.06
N ASP A 613 -17.06 20.27 -18.27
CA ASP A 613 -17.81 21.43 -18.76
C ASP A 613 -16.95 22.18 -19.80
N PRO A 614 -17.45 22.36 -21.04
CA PRO A 614 -16.70 23.00 -22.11
C PRO A 614 -16.50 24.51 -21.91
N THR A 615 -17.24 25.13 -20.99
CA THR A 615 -17.18 26.56 -20.68
C THR A 615 -16.28 26.87 -19.48
N ASP A 616 -16.26 25.98 -18.50
CA ASP A 616 -15.40 26.04 -17.33
C ASP A 616 -14.80 24.65 -17.07
N ARG A 617 -13.48 24.52 -17.27
CA ARG A 617 -12.80 23.24 -17.14
C ARG A 617 -12.36 22.95 -15.71
N ASP A 618 -12.68 23.80 -14.75
CA ASP A 618 -12.41 23.54 -13.35
C ASP A 618 -13.46 22.60 -12.75
N TYR A 619 -13.03 21.75 -11.82
CA TYR A 619 -13.96 21.03 -10.96
C TYR A 619 -14.71 22.03 -10.07
N ASP A 620 -16.02 21.84 -9.95
CA ASP A 620 -16.80 22.52 -8.91
C ASP A 620 -16.23 22.10 -7.54
N PRO A 621 -15.91 23.04 -6.62
CA PRO A 621 -15.45 22.71 -5.27
C PRO A 621 -16.38 21.73 -4.54
N GLU A 622 -17.67 21.68 -4.88
CA GLU A 622 -18.67 20.80 -4.29
C GLU A 622 -18.97 19.56 -5.15
N VAL A 623 -18.16 19.23 -6.16
CA VAL A 623 -18.38 18.07 -7.07
C VAL A 623 -18.65 16.76 -6.32
N VAL A 624 -17.95 16.51 -5.21
CA VAL A 624 -18.16 15.30 -4.39
C VAL A 624 -19.50 15.35 -3.69
N SER A 625 -19.85 16.48 -3.05
CA SER A 625 -21.11 16.61 -2.31
C SER A 625 -22.34 16.67 -3.24
N LEU A 626 -22.17 17.10 -4.49
CA LEU A 626 -23.21 17.05 -5.54
C LEU A 626 -23.55 15.62 -5.97
N ASN A 627 -22.56 14.73 -6.05
CA ASN A 627 -22.72 13.38 -6.60
C ASN A 627 -22.82 12.28 -5.53
N TYR A 628 -22.21 12.49 -4.37
CA TYR A 628 -22.04 11.50 -3.31
C TYR A 628 -22.38 12.07 -1.93
N ARG A 629 -22.58 11.17 -0.96
CA ARG A 629 -22.76 11.47 0.46
C ARG A 629 -21.99 10.45 1.31
N LEU A 630 -21.66 10.83 2.55
CA LEU A 630 -21.05 9.94 3.55
C LEU A 630 -22.10 9.61 4.62
N PRO A 631 -22.81 8.47 4.53
CA PRO A 631 -23.87 8.11 5.49
C PRO A 631 -23.36 7.94 6.92
N ALA A 632 -24.25 8.08 7.91
CA ALA A 632 -23.93 7.77 9.30
C ALA A 632 -23.65 6.27 9.46
N GLY A 633 -22.48 5.91 9.99
CA GLY A 633 -22.04 4.51 10.20
C GLY A 633 -21.22 3.90 9.06
N GLU A 634 -21.28 4.46 7.84
CA GLU A 634 -20.52 3.94 6.69
C GLU A 634 -19.14 4.58 6.57
N VAL A 635 -18.16 3.83 6.08
CA VAL A 635 -16.81 4.37 5.80
C VAL A 635 -16.62 4.79 4.34
N GLU A 636 -17.51 4.36 3.44
CA GLU A 636 -17.46 4.65 2.01
C GLU A 636 -18.42 5.79 1.61
N LEU A 637 -18.09 6.47 0.51
CA LEU A 637 -18.98 7.42 -0.13
C LEU A 637 -20.03 6.69 -0.98
N GLU A 638 -21.30 7.03 -0.77
CA GLU A 638 -22.42 6.49 -1.53
C GLU A 638 -22.93 7.48 -2.58
N PRO A 639 -23.33 7.02 -3.78
CA PRO A 639 -23.95 7.88 -4.77
C PRO A 639 -25.29 8.43 -4.26
N ARG A 640 -25.56 9.72 -4.52
CA ARG A 640 -26.85 10.33 -4.17
C ARG A 640 -28.00 9.80 -5.05
N PRO A 641 -29.25 9.85 -4.56
CA PRO A 641 -30.43 9.62 -5.40
C PRO A 641 -30.42 10.58 -6.60
N GLY A 642 -30.48 10.02 -7.82
CA GLY A 642 -30.39 10.80 -9.06
C GLY A 642 -28.98 11.04 -9.58
N HIS A 643 -27.95 10.39 -9.00
CA HIS A 643 -26.60 10.31 -9.56
C HIS A 643 -26.66 9.91 -11.05
N ARG A 644 -25.92 10.64 -11.89
CA ARG A 644 -25.84 10.41 -13.34
C ARG A 644 -24.38 10.26 -13.76
N LEU A 645 -24.16 9.45 -14.79
CA LEU A 645 -22.86 9.24 -15.41
C LEU A 645 -22.77 10.04 -16.71
N ALA A 646 -21.58 10.55 -17.03
CA ALA A 646 -21.33 11.31 -18.25
C ALA A 646 -21.04 10.38 -19.44
N GLU A 647 -22.05 9.68 -19.96
CA GLU A 647 -21.87 8.69 -21.05
C GLU A 647 -21.24 9.25 -22.33
N ARG A 648 -21.43 10.55 -22.61
CA ARG A 648 -20.87 11.21 -23.80
C ARG A 648 -19.40 11.62 -23.65
N ALA A 649 -18.84 11.48 -22.45
CA ALA A 649 -17.46 11.81 -22.11
C ALA A 649 -16.70 10.55 -21.65
N ALA A 650 -17.08 9.39 -22.19
CA ALA A 650 -16.43 8.13 -21.91
C ALA A 650 -15.04 8.09 -22.56
N VAL A 651 -14.05 7.62 -21.81
CA VAL A 651 -12.62 7.65 -22.22
C VAL A 651 -12.06 6.25 -22.21
N THR A 652 -11.42 5.87 -23.31
CA THR A 652 -10.77 4.56 -23.43
C THR A 652 -9.33 4.64 -22.92
N TYR A 653 -8.99 3.73 -22.03
CA TYR A 653 -7.64 3.50 -21.53
C TYR A 653 -7.22 2.07 -21.86
N SER A 654 -5.94 1.88 -22.17
CA SER A 654 -5.39 0.56 -22.48
C SER A 654 -4.01 0.39 -21.86
N GLY A 655 -3.67 -0.85 -21.48
CA GLY A 655 -2.37 -1.17 -20.91
C GLY A 655 -1.99 -2.63 -21.09
N SER A 656 -0.78 -2.95 -20.63
CA SER A 656 -0.24 -4.31 -20.58
C SER A 656 0.32 -4.57 -19.19
N THR A 657 0.12 -5.76 -18.66
CA THR A 657 0.58 -6.15 -17.34
C THR A 657 1.08 -7.59 -17.35
N VAL A 658 2.19 -7.88 -16.66
CA VAL A 658 2.73 -9.24 -16.54
C VAL A 658 1.82 -10.04 -15.61
N LEU A 659 1.37 -11.20 -16.07
CA LEU A 659 0.58 -12.14 -15.28
C LEU A 659 1.49 -12.89 -14.30
N SER A 660 1.11 -12.89 -13.02
CA SER A 660 1.78 -13.67 -11.98
C SER A 660 0.91 -14.85 -11.55
N THR A 661 1.53 -16.00 -11.36
CA THR A 661 0.89 -17.20 -10.81
C THR A 661 0.86 -17.22 -9.28
N ALA A 662 1.54 -16.26 -8.63
CA ALA A 662 1.75 -16.25 -7.18
C ALA A 662 0.49 -15.99 -6.34
N THR A 663 -0.58 -15.44 -6.94
CA THR A 663 -1.84 -15.14 -6.22
C THR A 663 -2.58 -16.40 -5.76
N ARG A 664 -2.32 -17.55 -6.41
CA ARG A 664 -2.97 -18.87 -6.20
C ARG A 664 -2.76 -19.49 -4.81
N PRO A 665 -1.54 -19.75 -4.31
CA PRO A 665 -1.31 -20.42 -3.03
C PRO A 665 -1.69 -19.56 -1.81
N LEU A 666 -1.74 -18.23 -1.96
CA LEU A 666 -1.97 -17.32 -0.84
C LEU A 666 -3.37 -17.45 -0.24
N LEU A 667 -4.42 -17.63 -1.05
CA LEU A 667 -5.81 -17.63 -0.57
C LEU A 667 -6.27 -19.00 -0.04
N SER A 668 -5.93 -20.09 -0.73
CA SER A 668 -6.17 -21.45 -0.21
C SER A 668 -5.40 -21.67 1.10
N ALA A 669 -4.16 -21.20 1.19
CA ALA A 669 -3.39 -21.21 2.43
C ALA A 669 -4.00 -20.33 3.52
N ARG A 670 -4.59 -19.16 3.19
CA ARG A 670 -5.30 -18.31 4.17
C ARG A 670 -6.52 -19.01 4.75
N ILE A 671 -7.36 -19.63 3.91
CA ILE A 671 -8.53 -20.39 4.39
C ILE A 671 -8.07 -21.54 5.28
N LEU A 672 -7.08 -22.32 4.84
CA LEU A 672 -6.52 -23.40 5.66
C LEU A 672 -5.92 -22.91 6.97
N ARG A 673 -5.19 -21.80 6.96
CA ARG A 673 -4.61 -21.21 8.17
C ARG A 673 -5.69 -20.87 9.19
N TYR A 674 -6.81 -20.30 8.75
CA TYR A 674 -7.95 -20.03 9.62
C TYR A 674 -8.58 -21.33 10.16
N LEU A 675 -8.82 -22.32 9.29
CA LEU A 675 -9.39 -23.61 9.70
C LEU A 675 -8.46 -24.39 10.66
N ALA A 676 -7.14 -24.26 10.49
CA ALA A 676 -6.11 -24.86 11.34
C ALA A 676 -5.93 -24.16 12.70
N GLY A 677 -6.63 -23.04 12.94
CA GLY A 677 -6.67 -22.31 14.22
C GLY A 677 -7.82 -22.78 15.12
N GLY A 678 -8.73 -21.85 15.47
CA GLY A 678 -9.87 -22.09 16.37
C GLY A 678 -10.77 -23.29 15.97
N PRO A 679 -11.12 -23.49 14.69
CA PRO A 679 -11.91 -24.65 14.27
C PRO A 679 -11.22 -26.01 14.50
N LEU A 680 -9.90 -26.11 14.28
CA LEU A 680 -9.13 -27.31 14.55
C LEU A 680 -9.14 -27.68 16.05
N ALA A 681 -9.11 -26.69 16.95
CA ALA A 681 -9.21 -26.94 18.39
C ALA A 681 -10.52 -27.66 18.74
N ARG A 682 -11.65 -27.18 18.20
CA ARG A 682 -12.98 -27.81 18.38
C ARG A 682 -13.04 -29.20 17.77
N TYR A 683 -12.52 -29.37 16.56
CA TYR A 683 -12.43 -30.69 15.92
C TYR A 683 -11.59 -31.68 16.75
N ASN A 684 -10.50 -31.22 17.36
CA ASN A 684 -9.68 -32.03 18.25
C ASN A 684 -10.40 -32.42 19.55
N GLU A 685 -11.25 -31.57 20.10
CA GLU A 685 -12.11 -31.92 21.24
C GLU A 685 -13.06 -33.08 20.89
N ASP A 686 -13.72 -33.01 19.74
CA ASP A 686 -14.60 -34.08 19.22
C ASP A 686 -13.83 -35.38 18.98
N ARG A 687 -12.62 -35.28 18.41
CA ARG A 687 -11.74 -36.44 18.18
C ARG A 687 -11.33 -37.11 19.48
N VAL A 688 -10.93 -36.34 20.49
CA VAL A 688 -10.58 -36.87 21.81
C VAL A 688 -11.79 -37.52 22.47
N ALA A 689 -12.97 -36.92 22.37
CA ALA A 689 -14.23 -37.51 22.86
C ALA A 689 -14.58 -38.83 22.15
N ALA A 690 -14.24 -38.97 20.86
CA ALA A 690 -14.40 -40.19 20.08
C ALA A 690 -13.27 -41.23 20.26
N GLY A 691 -12.27 -40.96 21.12
CA GLY A 691 -11.15 -41.86 21.38
C GLY A 691 -10.03 -41.83 20.33
N LEU A 692 -10.00 -40.81 19.47
CA LEU A 692 -8.95 -40.55 18.48
C LEU A 692 -7.93 -39.54 19.02
N GLY A 693 -6.68 -39.61 18.53
CA GLY A 693 -5.65 -38.63 18.88
C GLY A 693 -5.87 -37.26 18.20
N PRO A 694 -5.43 -36.15 18.84
CA PRO A 694 -5.50 -34.81 18.25
C PRO A 694 -4.51 -34.65 17.09
N LEU A 695 -4.85 -33.77 16.15
CA LEU A 695 -4.01 -33.41 15.00
C LEU A 695 -3.34 -32.05 15.22
N THR A 696 -2.10 -31.89 14.76
CA THR A 696 -1.40 -30.59 14.79
C THR A 696 -1.73 -29.74 13.56
N PRO A 697 -1.58 -28.40 13.61
CA PRO A 697 -1.78 -27.53 12.45
C PRO A 697 -0.93 -27.93 11.23
N GLU A 698 0.29 -28.41 11.45
CA GLU A 698 1.19 -28.86 10.38
C GLU A 698 0.68 -30.14 9.71
N GLN A 699 0.13 -31.08 10.48
CA GLN A 699 -0.45 -32.31 9.95
C GLN A 699 -1.70 -32.02 9.11
N VAL A 700 -2.54 -31.08 9.55
CA VAL A 700 -3.75 -30.66 8.82
C VAL A 700 -3.41 -29.87 7.57
N THR A 701 -2.35 -29.06 7.61
CA THR A 701 -1.89 -28.33 6.41
C THR A 701 -1.41 -29.29 5.33
N GLY A 702 -0.79 -30.41 5.71
CA GLY A 702 -0.39 -31.47 4.77
C GLY A 702 -1.54 -32.33 4.25
N GLU A 703 -2.50 -32.69 5.10
CA GLU A 703 -3.67 -33.51 4.75
C GLU A 703 -4.98 -32.93 5.34
N PRO A 704 -5.60 -31.92 4.69
CA PRO A 704 -6.73 -31.20 5.28
C PRO A 704 -8.07 -31.94 5.18
N GLY A 705 -8.14 -33.05 4.42
CA GLY A 705 -9.40 -33.71 4.05
C GLY A 705 -10.30 -34.09 5.23
N ALA A 706 -9.73 -34.57 6.34
CA ALA A 706 -10.53 -34.96 7.52
C ALA A 706 -11.16 -33.75 8.24
N LEU A 707 -10.45 -32.62 8.29
CA LEU A 707 -10.98 -31.38 8.88
C LEU A 707 -12.04 -30.75 7.96
N LEU A 708 -11.78 -30.74 6.65
CA LEU A 708 -12.72 -30.20 5.65
C LEU A 708 -14.05 -30.96 5.65
N ALA A 709 -14.01 -32.30 5.74
CA ALA A 709 -15.22 -33.11 5.86
C ALA A 709 -16.01 -32.81 7.14
N TRP A 710 -15.32 -32.65 8.29
CA TRP A 710 -15.97 -32.25 9.54
C TRP A 710 -16.60 -30.86 9.45
N CYS A 711 -15.92 -29.89 8.83
CA CYS A 711 -16.46 -28.55 8.58
C CYS A 711 -17.71 -28.57 7.68
N ALA A 712 -17.71 -29.44 6.65
CA ALA A 712 -18.80 -29.57 5.69
C ALA A 712 -20.02 -30.31 6.23
N GLU A 713 -19.83 -31.39 7.00
CA GLU A 713 -20.90 -32.32 7.41
C GLU A 713 -21.29 -32.22 8.89
N GLY A 714 -20.38 -31.77 9.76
CA GLY A 714 -20.49 -31.95 11.23
C GLY A 714 -20.56 -30.66 12.05
N SER A 715 -20.34 -29.49 11.46
CA SER A 715 -20.30 -28.24 12.22
C SER A 715 -21.68 -27.58 12.35
N ALA A 716 -22.04 -27.10 13.55
CA ALA A 716 -23.24 -26.29 13.76
C ALA A 716 -23.15 -24.89 13.13
N ASP A 717 -21.97 -24.49 12.61
CA ASP A 717 -21.71 -23.18 12.03
C ASP A 717 -21.70 -23.24 10.49
N PRO A 718 -22.73 -22.71 9.80
CA PRO A 718 -22.81 -22.77 8.34
C PRO A 718 -21.64 -22.06 7.64
N ARG A 719 -20.90 -21.18 8.33
CA ARG A 719 -19.72 -20.49 7.78
C ARG A 719 -18.57 -21.46 7.50
N LEU A 720 -18.34 -22.43 8.39
CA LEU A 720 -17.27 -23.41 8.22
C LEU A 720 -17.52 -24.33 7.03
N GLY A 721 -18.78 -24.72 6.81
CA GLY A 721 -19.18 -25.48 5.62
C GLY A 721 -18.94 -24.71 4.31
N ARG A 722 -19.25 -23.40 4.29
CA ARG A 722 -18.96 -22.52 3.15
C ARG A 722 -17.46 -22.39 2.87
N LEU A 723 -16.63 -22.26 3.91
CA LEU A 723 -15.16 -22.20 3.75
C LEU A 723 -14.58 -23.52 3.27
N ALA A 724 -15.08 -24.64 3.76
CA ALA A 724 -14.66 -25.96 3.28
C ALA A 724 -15.04 -26.14 1.80
N ALA A 725 -16.23 -25.71 1.39
CA ALA A 725 -16.66 -25.73 0.00
C ALA A 725 -15.81 -24.80 -0.90
N ALA A 726 -15.51 -23.58 -0.43
CA ALA A 726 -14.63 -22.64 -1.12
C ALA A 726 -13.21 -23.20 -1.28
N TYR A 727 -12.65 -23.79 -0.22
CA TYR A 727 -11.34 -24.42 -0.29
C TYR A 727 -11.33 -25.61 -1.27
N ALA A 728 -12.35 -26.48 -1.22
CA ALA A 728 -12.46 -27.61 -2.13
C ALA A 728 -12.56 -27.16 -3.59
N HIS A 729 -13.37 -26.14 -3.88
CA HIS A 729 -13.49 -25.55 -5.22
C HIS A 729 -12.16 -24.98 -5.71
N LEU A 730 -11.47 -24.21 -4.86
CA LEU A 730 -10.16 -23.65 -5.18
C LEU A 730 -9.09 -24.72 -5.42
N ALA A 731 -9.11 -25.81 -4.64
CA ALA A 731 -8.18 -26.93 -4.78
C ALA A 731 -8.47 -27.77 -6.04
N GLU A 732 -9.75 -27.91 -6.43
CA GLU A 732 -10.14 -28.61 -7.66
C GLU A 732 -9.79 -27.80 -8.92
N HIS A 733 -9.99 -26.48 -8.88
CA HIS A 733 -9.80 -25.56 -10.01
C HIS A 733 -8.47 -24.80 -9.94
N GLU A 734 -7.54 -25.29 -9.13
CA GLU A 734 -6.30 -24.60 -8.77
C GLU A 734 -5.48 -24.20 -10.00
N GLY A 735 -5.52 -25.03 -11.04
CA GLY A 735 -4.84 -24.80 -12.32
C GLY A 735 -5.57 -23.89 -13.32
N SER A 736 -6.63 -23.17 -12.96
CA SER A 736 -7.48 -22.47 -13.93
C SER A 736 -7.90 -21.06 -13.53
N ASN A 737 -7.12 -20.39 -12.67
CA ASN A 737 -7.42 -19.05 -12.17
C ASN A 737 -6.19 -18.13 -12.17
N LEU A 738 -6.32 -16.92 -12.71
CA LEU A 738 -5.29 -15.86 -12.68
C LEU A 738 -5.90 -14.53 -12.27
N ALA A 739 -5.35 -13.89 -11.24
CA ALA A 739 -5.78 -12.56 -10.81
C ALA A 739 -4.66 -11.55 -11.02
N GLN A 740 -4.98 -10.42 -11.66
CA GLN A 740 -4.02 -9.35 -11.91
C GLN A 740 -4.70 -7.96 -11.88
N SER A 741 -3.98 -6.96 -11.39
CA SER A 741 -4.43 -5.58 -11.45
C SER A 741 -4.33 -5.00 -12.86
N LEU A 742 -5.22 -4.07 -13.20
CA LEU A 742 -5.16 -3.23 -14.39
C LEU A 742 -4.08 -2.15 -14.22
N GLY A 743 -2.84 -2.59 -14.09
CA GLY A 743 -1.71 -1.74 -13.69
C GLY A 743 -1.51 -0.54 -14.61
N GLY A 744 -1.43 0.66 -14.01
CA GLY A 744 -1.23 1.92 -14.72
C GLY A 744 -2.54 2.66 -15.04
N PHE A 745 -3.70 2.14 -14.64
CA PHE A 745 -4.98 2.83 -14.83
C PHE A 745 -5.06 4.14 -14.02
N ASN A 746 -4.68 4.17 -12.75
CA ASN A 746 -4.63 5.40 -11.95
C ASN A 746 -3.64 6.42 -12.53
N ASP A 747 -2.50 5.97 -13.06
CA ASP A 747 -1.55 6.85 -13.75
C ASP A 747 -2.17 7.44 -15.03
N ALA A 748 -2.92 6.63 -15.79
CA ALA A 748 -3.59 7.06 -17.01
C ALA A 748 -4.64 8.15 -16.75
N LEU A 749 -5.36 8.06 -15.62
CA LEU A 749 -6.26 9.13 -15.15
C LEU A 749 -5.53 10.46 -14.91
N LEU A 750 -4.23 10.43 -14.58
CA LEU A 750 -3.37 11.62 -14.43
C LEU A 750 -2.67 12.03 -15.74
N MET A 751 -3.11 11.47 -16.88
CA MET A 751 -2.46 11.62 -18.19
C MET A 751 -0.99 11.16 -18.18
N ARG A 752 -0.69 10.08 -17.45
CA ARG A 752 0.64 9.48 -17.35
C ARG A 752 0.62 8.02 -17.78
N ARG A 753 1.77 7.51 -18.19
CA ARG A 753 1.95 6.10 -18.49
C ARG A 753 3.22 5.59 -17.83
N LEU A 754 3.05 4.60 -16.95
CA LEU A 754 4.16 3.83 -16.41
C LEU A 754 4.69 2.91 -17.50
N THR A 755 5.85 3.25 -18.05
CA THR A 755 6.51 2.44 -19.06
C THR A 755 8.02 2.60 -18.96
N ARG A 756 8.78 1.65 -19.51
CA ARG A 756 10.23 1.75 -19.61
C ARG A 756 10.59 3.01 -20.41
N GLN A 757 11.55 3.77 -19.90
CA GLN A 757 11.98 5.02 -20.49
C GLN A 757 13.36 4.86 -21.11
N LEU A 758 13.56 5.57 -22.23
CA LEU A 758 14.91 5.78 -22.77
C LEU A 758 15.68 6.77 -21.88
N PRO A 759 17.03 6.72 -21.89
CA PRO A 759 17.83 7.75 -21.26
C PRO A 759 17.51 9.13 -21.84
N ILE A 760 17.58 10.18 -21.01
CA ILE A 760 17.37 11.56 -21.45
C ILE A 760 18.55 11.97 -22.33
N LEU A 761 18.32 11.94 -23.65
CA LEU A 761 19.29 12.24 -24.70
C LEU A 761 18.60 12.88 -25.90
N ASP A 762 19.35 13.69 -26.64
CA ASP A 762 18.96 14.21 -27.94
C ASP A 762 20.07 13.89 -28.96
N PRO A 763 20.14 12.65 -29.48
CA PRO A 763 21.26 12.18 -30.31
C PRO A 763 21.34 12.90 -31.66
N LEU A 764 20.23 13.44 -32.16
CA LEU A 764 20.15 14.19 -33.41
C LEU A 764 20.25 15.71 -33.20
N GLY A 765 20.16 16.17 -31.95
CA GLY A 765 20.17 17.58 -31.61
C GLY A 765 21.48 18.29 -31.94
N PHE A 766 21.38 19.59 -32.22
CA PHE A 766 22.55 20.46 -32.26
C PHE A 766 23.27 20.47 -30.90
N PRO A 767 24.54 20.91 -30.81
CA PRO A 767 25.28 20.95 -29.55
C PRO A 767 24.56 21.65 -28.39
N SER A 768 23.73 22.67 -28.68
CA SER A 768 22.89 23.33 -27.68
C SER A 768 21.73 22.47 -27.17
N GLY A 769 21.14 21.62 -28.02
CA GLY A 769 20.09 20.67 -27.65
C GLY A 769 20.66 19.50 -26.85
N GLN A 770 21.84 19.00 -27.25
CA GLN A 770 22.57 17.99 -26.48
C GLN A 770 22.95 18.48 -25.08
N LEU A 771 23.46 19.71 -24.96
CA LEU A 771 23.73 20.34 -23.67
C LEU A 771 22.47 20.51 -22.82
N LEU A 772 21.34 20.88 -23.44
CA LEU A 772 20.06 20.95 -22.74
C LEU A 772 19.63 19.57 -22.23
N ALA A 773 19.78 18.51 -23.03
CA ALA A 773 19.49 17.14 -22.62
C ALA A 773 20.33 16.72 -21.40
N GLU A 774 21.63 17.06 -21.37
CA GLU A 774 22.51 16.81 -20.22
C GLU A 774 22.02 17.56 -18.97
N GLN A 775 21.71 18.86 -19.10
CA GLN A 775 21.20 19.68 -17.99
C GLN A 775 19.89 19.14 -17.41
N VAL A 776 18.98 18.69 -18.27
CA VAL A 776 17.72 18.07 -17.89
C VAL A 776 17.97 16.72 -17.22
N ARG A 777 18.82 15.86 -17.80
CA ARG A 777 19.16 14.55 -17.26
C ARG A 777 19.68 14.65 -15.82
N ASP A 778 20.63 15.55 -15.59
CA ASP A 778 21.25 15.75 -14.26
C ASP A 778 20.22 16.22 -13.21
N ARG A 779 19.18 16.94 -13.65
CA ARG A 779 18.10 17.45 -12.78
C ARG A 779 16.91 16.51 -12.66
N VAL A 780 16.63 15.65 -13.63
CA VAL A 780 15.58 14.64 -13.48
C VAL A 780 16.05 13.52 -12.55
N GLY A 781 17.31 13.10 -12.65
CA GLY A 781 17.83 11.96 -11.89
C GLY A 781 16.99 10.70 -12.12
N GLU A 782 16.66 9.98 -11.05
CA GLU A 782 15.88 8.73 -11.10
C GLU A 782 14.36 8.94 -11.23
N GLN A 783 13.89 10.19 -11.31
CA GLN A 783 12.46 10.54 -11.39
C GLN A 783 11.90 10.51 -12.82
N ASN A 784 12.27 9.47 -13.58
CA ASN A 784 12.00 9.30 -15.00
C ASN A 784 11.16 8.04 -15.30
N ARG A 785 10.21 7.67 -14.42
CA ARG A 785 9.45 6.40 -14.57
C ARG A 785 8.18 6.53 -15.42
N GLN A 786 7.63 7.73 -15.52
CA GLN A 786 6.31 7.99 -16.09
C GLN A 786 6.42 8.96 -17.27
N GLY A 787 5.95 8.56 -18.45
CA GLY A 787 5.82 9.43 -19.61
C GLY A 787 4.45 10.15 -19.64
N PRO A 788 4.33 11.34 -20.25
CA PRO A 788 3.05 12.03 -20.42
C PRO A 788 2.20 11.37 -21.51
N VAL A 789 0.88 11.42 -21.37
CA VAL A 789 -0.10 11.00 -22.40
C VAL A 789 -1.02 12.18 -22.71
N PRO A 790 -0.58 13.17 -23.52
CA PRO A 790 -1.32 14.42 -23.74
C PRO A 790 -2.72 14.26 -24.36
N LEU A 791 -3.00 13.12 -24.98
CA LEU A 791 -4.28 12.82 -25.64
C LEU A 791 -5.28 12.09 -24.74
N ALA A 792 -4.88 11.72 -23.52
CA ALA A 792 -5.79 11.17 -22.52
C ALA A 792 -6.56 12.28 -21.80
N ASP A 793 -7.68 11.94 -21.17
CA ASP A 793 -8.41 12.90 -20.34
C ASP A 793 -7.86 12.95 -18.91
N PHE A 794 -7.83 14.16 -18.36
CA PHE A 794 -7.38 14.42 -17.00
C PHE A 794 -8.51 14.17 -15.99
N ASN A 795 -8.37 13.15 -15.15
CA ASN A 795 -9.34 12.72 -14.15
C ASN A 795 -8.67 12.42 -12.80
N PRO A 796 -8.13 13.43 -12.08
CA PRO A 796 -7.46 13.23 -10.79
C PRO A 796 -8.37 12.63 -9.69
N LEU A 797 -9.69 12.74 -9.87
CA LEU A 797 -10.71 12.11 -9.04
C LEU A 797 -11.29 10.90 -9.76
N ARG A 798 -10.95 9.70 -9.29
CA ARG A 798 -11.54 8.44 -9.75
C ARG A 798 -12.93 8.29 -9.17
N ALA A 799 -13.92 8.93 -9.80
CA ALA A 799 -15.32 8.90 -9.37
C ALA A 799 -16.23 8.65 -10.59
N GLY A 800 -16.90 7.50 -10.62
CA GLY A 800 -17.74 7.10 -11.75
C GLY A 800 -17.83 5.59 -11.93
N CYS A 801 -17.79 5.13 -13.17
CA CYS A 801 -17.85 3.70 -13.51
C CYS A 801 -16.78 3.28 -14.52
N LEU A 802 -16.46 2.01 -14.52
CA LEU A 802 -15.57 1.34 -15.45
C LEU A 802 -16.36 0.31 -16.28
N ARG A 803 -16.04 0.19 -17.56
CA ARG A 803 -16.53 -0.86 -18.45
C ARG A 803 -15.37 -1.54 -19.14
N LEU A 804 -15.32 -2.87 -19.09
CA LEU A 804 -14.33 -3.64 -19.85
C LEU A 804 -14.71 -3.61 -21.34
N LEU A 805 -13.75 -3.25 -22.20
CA LEU A 805 -13.93 -3.29 -23.66
C LEU A 805 -13.27 -4.53 -24.26
N ARG A 806 -12.06 -4.85 -23.79
CA ARG A 806 -11.28 -5.98 -24.31
C ARG A 806 -10.27 -6.47 -23.29
N LEU A 807 -10.14 -7.79 -23.18
CA LEU A 807 -9.07 -8.45 -22.43
C LEU A 807 -8.41 -9.49 -23.33
N ARG A 808 -7.07 -9.52 -23.34
CA ARG A 808 -6.30 -10.52 -24.10
C ARG A 808 -5.18 -11.08 -23.26
N VAL A 809 -5.17 -12.40 -23.11
CA VAL A 809 -4.04 -13.12 -22.52
C VAL A 809 -3.05 -13.46 -23.62
N VAL A 810 -1.77 -13.18 -23.41
CA VAL A 810 -0.68 -13.50 -24.34
C VAL A 810 0.25 -14.50 -23.68
N ASP A 811 0.52 -15.60 -24.37
CA ASP A 811 1.40 -16.64 -23.88
C ASP A 811 2.89 -16.33 -24.06
N SER A 812 3.76 -17.21 -23.56
CA SER A 812 5.23 -17.09 -23.70
C SER A 812 5.74 -17.06 -25.15
N PHE A 813 4.96 -17.49 -26.16
CA PHE A 813 5.32 -17.44 -27.58
C PHE A 813 4.75 -16.22 -28.31
N GLY A 814 3.96 -15.39 -27.65
CA GLY A 814 3.29 -14.23 -28.23
C GLY A 814 1.89 -14.52 -28.78
N VAL A 815 1.39 -15.75 -28.62
CA VAL A 815 0.05 -16.12 -29.07
C VAL A 815 -0.97 -15.48 -28.13
N GLY A 816 -1.80 -14.58 -28.68
CA GLY A 816 -2.87 -13.91 -27.95
C GLY A 816 -4.19 -14.66 -28.02
N HIS A 817 -4.94 -14.67 -26.92
CA HIS A 817 -6.31 -15.14 -26.81
C HIS A 817 -7.19 -14.02 -26.23
N ASP A 818 -8.21 -13.58 -26.97
CA ASP A 818 -9.17 -12.58 -26.51
C ASP A 818 -10.25 -13.25 -25.64
N LEU A 819 -10.45 -12.74 -24.43
CA LEU A 819 -11.44 -13.24 -23.48
C LEU A 819 -12.80 -12.56 -23.68
N SER A 820 -13.89 -13.30 -23.40
CA SER A 820 -15.22 -12.70 -23.40
C SER A 820 -15.40 -11.74 -22.23
N VAL A 821 -15.85 -10.51 -22.51
CA VAL A 821 -16.14 -9.47 -21.53
C VAL A 821 -17.63 -9.09 -21.51
N ASP A 822 -18.50 -9.95 -22.05
CA ASP A 822 -19.94 -9.65 -22.20
C ASP A 822 -20.69 -9.66 -20.86
N ARG A 823 -20.23 -10.44 -19.88
CA ARG A 823 -20.88 -10.62 -18.58
C ARG A 823 -19.86 -10.65 -17.44
N PRO A 824 -19.10 -9.57 -17.22
CA PRO A 824 -18.20 -9.53 -16.08
C PRO A 824 -19.05 -9.49 -14.80
N ALA A 825 -18.58 -10.19 -13.77
CA ALA A 825 -19.22 -10.21 -12.46
C ALA A 825 -18.36 -9.49 -11.43
N ALA A 826 -19.01 -8.90 -10.43
CA ALA A 826 -18.37 -8.25 -9.30
C ALA A 826 -19.24 -8.43 -8.05
N THR A 827 -18.72 -8.05 -6.88
CA THR A 827 -19.47 -7.94 -5.62
C THR A 827 -20.52 -6.84 -5.69
N THR A 828 -21.53 -6.86 -4.82
CA THR A 828 -22.67 -5.94 -4.91
C THR A 828 -22.27 -4.47 -4.81
N ARG A 829 -21.20 -4.13 -4.08
CA ARG A 829 -20.73 -2.74 -3.94
C ARG A 829 -20.22 -2.14 -5.24
N LEU A 830 -19.63 -2.97 -6.09
CA LEU A 830 -19.11 -2.56 -7.39
C LEU A 830 -20.13 -2.74 -8.52
N ARG A 831 -21.34 -3.23 -8.24
CA ARG A 831 -22.40 -3.35 -9.26
C ARG A 831 -23.11 -2.02 -9.44
N VAL A 832 -23.34 -1.65 -10.70
CA VAL A 832 -24.26 -0.55 -11.03
C VAL A 832 -25.67 -1.11 -11.19
N PRO A 833 -26.66 -0.63 -10.40
CA PRO A 833 -28.06 -1.05 -10.56
C PRO A 833 -28.54 -0.84 -12.00
N ASP A 834 -29.29 -1.81 -12.52
CA ASP A 834 -29.90 -1.79 -13.86
C ASP A 834 -28.91 -1.72 -15.05
N ARG A 835 -27.60 -1.85 -14.81
CA ARG A 835 -26.56 -1.85 -15.86
C ARG A 835 -25.58 -3.01 -15.71
N PRO A 836 -25.93 -4.21 -16.22
CA PRO A 836 -25.03 -5.35 -16.18
C PRO A 836 -23.75 -5.03 -16.97
N GLY A 837 -22.60 -5.44 -16.43
CA GLY A 837 -21.28 -5.22 -17.03
C GLY A 837 -20.63 -3.88 -16.70
N TRP A 838 -21.32 -2.99 -15.97
CA TRP A 838 -20.76 -1.72 -15.49
C TRP A 838 -20.29 -1.90 -14.05
N ILE A 839 -19.05 -1.46 -13.80
CA ILE A 839 -18.40 -1.58 -12.50
C ILE A 839 -18.35 -0.19 -11.87
N ALA A 840 -19.02 -0.01 -10.74
CA ALA A 840 -18.95 1.21 -9.95
C ALA A 840 -17.55 1.34 -9.35
N LEU A 841 -16.92 2.51 -9.54
CA LEU A 841 -15.64 2.83 -8.90
C LEU A 841 -15.90 3.75 -7.72
N PRO A 842 -15.55 3.35 -6.49
CA PRO A 842 -15.63 4.23 -5.33
C PRO A 842 -14.82 5.52 -5.57
N PRO A 843 -15.31 6.70 -5.15
CA PRO A 843 -14.57 7.95 -5.26
C PRO A 843 -13.21 7.86 -4.57
N ARG A 844 -12.13 8.06 -5.32
CA ARG A 844 -10.74 8.07 -4.83
C ARG A 844 -9.93 9.19 -5.49
N VAL A 845 -8.84 9.59 -4.84
CA VAL A 845 -7.84 10.51 -5.41
C VAL A 845 -6.72 9.69 -6.01
N ALA A 846 -6.47 9.85 -7.32
CA ALA A 846 -5.45 9.05 -8.02
C ALA A 846 -4.02 9.41 -7.60
N GLN A 847 -3.77 10.66 -7.21
CA GLN A 847 -2.49 11.08 -6.64
C GLN A 847 -2.36 10.60 -5.18
N PRO A 848 -1.18 10.11 -4.74
CA PRO A 848 -0.96 9.72 -3.36
C PRO A 848 -1.28 10.85 -2.38
N ALA A 849 -2.07 10.55 -1.34
CA ALA A 849 -2.58 11.54 -0.40
C ALA A 849 -2.75 10.98 1.02
N ARG A 850 -2.88 11.85 2.03
CA ARG A 850 -3.20 11.45 3.41
C ARG A 850 -4.11 12.45 4.12
N LEU A 851 -4.85 11.94 5.11
CA LEU A 851 -5.61 12.72 6.08
C LEU A 851 -4.76 12.92 7.32
N ARG A 852 -4.53 14.17 7.71
CA ARG A 852 -3.81 14.53 8.93
C ARG A 852 -4.79 14.82 10.05
N LEU A 853 -4.56 14.19 11.20
CA LEU A 853 -5.27 14.44 12.43
C LEU A 853 -4.25 14.64 13.55
N ARG A 854 -4.20 15.85 14.12
CA ARG A 854 -3.22 16.20 15.15
C ARG A 854 -3.91 16.79 16.38
N LEU A 855 -3.62 16.24 17.55
CA LEU A 855 -4.01 16.88 18.81
C LEU A 855 -3.13 18.11 19.04
N LEU A 856 -3.75 19.22 19.44
CA LEU A 856 -3.09 20.49 19.69
C LEU A 856 -2.88 20.71 21.19
N ASP A 857 -1.79 21.37 21.55
CA ASP A 857 -1.44 21.66 22.93
C ASP A 857 -2.47 22.64 23.56
N ALA A 858 -2.91 22.33 24.79
CA ALA A 858 -3.94 23.08 25.47
C ALA A 858 -3.52 24.51 25.85
N GLU A 859 -2.23 24.74 26.09
CA GLU A 859 -1.66 26.05 26.46
C GLU A 859 -1.09 26.77 25.23
N GLN A 860 -0.64 26.02 24.22
CA GLN A 860 -0.07 26.53 22.97
C GLN A 860 -0.89 26.08 21.74
N PRO A 861 -2.03 26.72 21.45
CA PRO A 861 -3.03 26.18 20.52
C PRO A 861 -2.63 26.10 19.06
N ALA A 862 -1.52 26.72 18.67
CA ALA A 862 -0.98 26.63 17.30
C ALA A 862 0.02 25.48 17.13
N ARG A 863 0.26 24.67 18.16
CA ARG A 863 1.29 23.61 18.16
C ARG A 863 0.66 22.23 18.40
N PRO A 864 1.14 21.20 17.70
CA PRO A 864 0.79 19.82 18.04
C PRO A 864 1.43 19.42 19.36
N VAL A 865 0.84 18.42 20.03
CA VAL A 865 1.41 17.84 21.25
C VAL A 865 2.79 17.21 20.99
N SER A 866 3.70 17.32 21.96
CA SER A 866 5.07 16.77 21.84
C SER A 866 5.13 15.24 21.98
N GLY A 867 4.07 14.62 22.53
CA GLY A 867 4.04 13.21 22.93
C GLY A 867 4.69 12.96 24.30
N LEU A 868 5.09 14.01 25.01
CA LEU A 868 5.54 13.94 26.40
C LEU A 868 4.42 14.41 27.35
N VAL A 869 4.48 13.99 28.61
CA VAL A 869 3.41 14.21 29.61
C VAL A 869 3.13 15.70 29.85
N GLU A 870 4.16 16.54 29.77
CA GLU A 870 4.06 17.99 29.95
C GLU A 870 3.26 18.73 28.87
N SER A 871 3.10 18.15 27.67
CA SER A 871 2.36 18.75 26.55
C SER A 871 1.02 18.06 26.41
N SER A 872 0.04 18.53 27.18
CA SER A 872 -1.30 17.93 27.22
C SER A 872 -2.24 18.59 26.20
N PRO A 873 -3.08 17.80 25.50
CA PRO A 873 -4.14 18.35 24.65
C PRO A 873 -5.40 18.75 25.44
N VAL A 874 -5.45 18.47 26.75
CA VAL A 874 -6.63 18.68 27.59
C VAL A 874 -6.73 20.13 28.09
N CYS A 875 -7.72 20.87 27.59
CA CYS A 875 -8.01 22.23 28.04
C CYS A 875 -8.69 22.26 29.42
N GLY A 876 -9.47 21.22 29.74
CA GLY A 876 -10.19 21.05 30.98
C GLY A 876 -11.20 19.90 30.90
N TRP A 877 -11.98 19.74 31.97
CA TRP A 877 -12.98 18.67 32.07
C TRP A 877 -14.38 19.24 32.33
N LEU A 878 -15.38 18.65 31.70
CA LEU A 878 -16.78 18.84 32.01
C LEU A 878 -17.31 17.57 32.67
N LEU A 879 -18.01 17.70 33.78
CA LEU A 879 -18.60 16.59 34.49
C LEU A 879 -20.11 16.82 34.62
N PRO A 880 -20.95 16.03 33.94
CA PRO A 880 -22.40 16.09 34.08
C PRO A 880 -22.83 15.82 35.51
N ASP A 881 -23.62 16.73 36.07
CA ASP A 881 -24.21 16.65 37.40
C ASP A 881 -25.66 16.18 37.29
N LEU A 882 -25.87 14.88 37.47
CA LEU A 882 -27.19 14.25 37.33
C LEU A 882 -28.16 14.60 38.47
N LEU A 883 -27.71 15.30 39.52
CA LEU A 883 -28.56 15.71 40.65
C LEU A 883 -29.14 17.11 40.49
N ASP A 884 -28.34 18.03 39.96
CA ASP A 884 -28.68 19.45 39.80
C ASP A 884 -28.90 19.85 38.32
N ASP A 885 -29.00 18.87 37.40
CA ASP A 885 -29.16 19.02 35.95
C ASP A 885 -28.15 20.00 35.31
N GLY A 886 -26.91 20.01 35.79
CA GLY A 886 -25.88 21.00 35.43
C GLY A 886 -24.56 20.41 34.92
N LEU A 887 -23.67 21.26 34.42
CA LEU A 887 -22.31 20.88 33.99
C LEU A 887 -21.27 21.46 34.96
N ARG A 888 -20.56 20.60 35.69
CA ARG A 888 -19.41 21.02 36.51
C ARG A 888 -18.19 21.20 35.62
N VAL A 889 -17.45 22.28 35.85
CA VAL A 889 -16.27 22.67 35.07
C VAL A 889 -15.03 22.52 35.93
N HIS A 890 -14.05 21.76 35.43
CA HIS A 890 -12.77 21.53 36.08
C HIS A 890 -11.61 21.98 35.21
N ALA A 891 -10.54 22.47 35.84
CA ALA A 891 -9.26 22.71 35.16
C ALA A 891 -8.60 21.39 34.74
N ALA A 892 -7.65 21.43 33.81
CA ALA A 892 -6.94 20.25 33.30
C ALA A 892 -6.35 19.34 34.41
N ALA A 893 -5.91 19.91 35.54
CA ALA A 893 -5.38 19.16 36.68
C ALA A 893 -6.44 18.41 37.53
N GLY A 894 -7.74 18.62 37.27
CA GLY A 894 -8.88 18.03 38.00
C GLY A 894 -9.55 18.97 39.02
N GLN A 895 -9.01 20.17 39.25
CA GLN A 895 -9.55 21.14 40.21
C GLN A 895 -10.93 21.67 39.77
N TRP A 896 -11.91 21.66 40.68
CA TRP A 896 -13.24 22.23 40.43
C TRP A 896 -13.21 23.77 40.38
N LEU A 897 -13.67 24.34 39.26
CA LEU A 897 -13.71 25.79 39.02
C LEU A 897 -15.10 26.38 39.28
N GLY A 898 -16.15 25.66 38.89
CA GLY A 898 -17.54 26.08 39.07
C GLY A 898 -18.51 25.15 38.35
N SER A 899 -19.78 25.52 38.33
CA SER A 899 -20.87 24.77 37.70
C SER A 899 -21.74 25.68 36.84
N LEU A 900 -22.12 25.19 35.68
CA LEU A 900 -23.06 25.85 34.78
C LEU A 900 -24.43 25.17 34.93
N LEU A 901 -25.43 25.93 35.37
CA LEU A 901 -26.79 25.44 35.61
C LEU A 901 -27.74 25.94 34.51
N PRO A 902 -28.72 25.15 34.07
CA PRO A 902 -29.74 25.55 33.10
C PRO A 902 -30.81 26.46 33.71
N ASP A 903 -30.39 27.36 34.60
CA ASP A 903 -31.21 28.44 35.18
C ASP A 903 -30.83 29.77 34.51
N PRO A 904 -31.76 30.73 34.37
CA PRO A 904 -31.42 32.09 33.94
C PRO A 904 -30.52 32.78 34.98
N ASP A 905 -29.46 33.44 34.53
CA ASP A 905 -28.58 34.21 35.40
C ASP A 905 -29.35 35.40 36.01
N PRO A 906 -29.32 35.60 37.34
CA PRO A 906 -30.07 36.66 38.01
C PRO A 906 -29.76 38.08 37.52
N ASP A 907 -28.52 38.34 37.10
CA ASP A 907 -28.07 39.64 36.61
C ASP A 907 -28.23 39.76 35.08
N ARG A 908 -28.24 38.62 34.38
CA ARG A 908 -28.30 38.52 32.91
C ARG A 908 -29.22 37.37 32.47
N PRO A 909 -30.56 37.57 32.46
CA PRO A 909 -31.52 36.48 32.19
C PRO A 909 -31.38 35.82 30.81
N ASP A 910 -30.64 36.44 29.89
CA ASP A 910 -30.26 35.90 28.58
C ASP A 910 -29.21 34.78 28.65
N LEU A 911 -28.50 34.66 29.77
CA LEU A 911 -27.40 33.70 29.97
C LEU A 911 -27.80 32.60 30.95
N ALA A 912 -27.16 31.44 30.81
CA ALA A 912 -27.23 30.40 31.84
C ALA A 912 -26.44 30.83 33.10
N ARG A 913 -26.88 30.33 34.25
CA ARG A 913 -26.34 30.71 35.55
C ARG A 913 -24.98 30.04 35.80
N TRP A 914 -23.97 30.84 36.06
CA TRP A 914 -22.67 30.38 36.55
C TRP A 914 -22.64 30.37 38.08
N LEU A 915 -22.25 29.24 38.67
CA LEU A 915 -22.05 29.11 40.11
C LEU A 915 -20.58 28.77 40.41
N PRO A 916 -19.81 29.67 41.05
CA PRO A 916 -18.43 29.39 41.45
C PRO A 916 -18.37 28.20 42.42
N ALA A 917 -17.34 27.36 42.28
CA ALA A 917 -17.11 26.26 43.21
C ALA A 917 -16.92 26.78 44.66
N PRO A 918 -17.42 26.07 45.68
CA PRO A 918 -17.18 26.37 47.09
C PRO A 918 -15.69 26.47 47.40
N SER A 919 -15.31 27.48 48.19
CA SER A 919 -13.97 27.81 48.69
C SER A 919 -12.86 28.11 47.67
N ARG A 920 -12.79 27.43 46.51
CA ARG A 920 -11.70 27.58 45.51
C ARG A 920 -12.18 27.82 44.07
N GLY A 921 -13.45 28.18 43.89
CA GLY A 921 -14.03 28.45 42.59
C GLY A 921 -13.63 29.76 41.96
N VAL A 922 -13.86 29.85 40.66
CA VAL A 922 -13.63 31.03 39.85
C VAL A 922 -14.90 31.90 39.86
N PRO A 923 -14.85 33.15 40.36
CA PRO A 923 -16.01 34.03 40.50
C PRO A 923 -16.82 34.27 39.22
N ALA A 924 -16.16 34.30 38.07
CA ALA A 924 -16.78 34.57 36.78
C ALA A 924 -16.07 33.78 35.66
N VAL A 925 -16.81 33.40 34.60
CA VAL A 925 -16.29 32.54 33.52
C VAL A 925 -15.06 33.16 32.82
N GLU A 926 -15.01 34.48 32.73
CA GLU A 926 -13.93 35.22 32.08
C GLU A 926 -12.57 35.02 32.78
N GLN A 927 -12.60 34.63 34.07
CA GLN A 927 -11.42 34.38 34.90
C GLN A 927 -10.91 32.93 34.81
N ILE A 928 -11.53 32.06 34.00
CA ILE A 928 -10.99 30.73 33.70
C ILE A 928 -9.63 30.89 32.99
N GLY A 929 -8.60 30.25 33.55
CA GLY A 929 -7.21 30.41 33.12
C GLY A 929 -6.92 29.87 31.71
N ASN A 930 -7.39 28.65 31.40
CA ASN A 930 -7.17 28.05 30.09
C ASN A 930 -8.11 28.68 29.04
N PRO A 931 -7.58 29.25 27.94
CA PRO A 931 -8.38 29.98 26.96
C PRO A 931 -9.34 29.08 26.17
N GLY A 932 -8.98 27.82 25.93
CA GLY A 932 -9.84 26.86 25.22
C GLY A 932 -11.04 26.46 26.07
N LEU A 933 -10.81 26.12 27.35
CA LEU A 933 -11.88 25.82 28.29
C LEU A 933 -12.81 27.02 28.49
N ARG A 934 -12.23 28.22 28.67
CA ARG A 934 -13.01 29.46 28.81
C ARG A 934 -13.94 29.68 27.61
N ALA A 935 -13.43 29.54 26.39
CA ALA A 935 -14.23 29.73 25.18
C ALA A 935 -15.41 28.76 25.09
N VAL A 936 -15.21 27.50 25.48
CA VAL A 936 -16.31 26.51 25.54
C VAL A 936 -17.33 26.89 26.61
N VAL A 937 -16.90 27.21 27.84
CA VAL A 937 -17.83 27.55 28.92
C VAL A 937 -18.59 28.84 28.63
N ASP A 938 -17.93 29.86 28.06
CA ASP A 938 -18.58 31.09 27.59
C ASP A 938 -19.63 30.80 26.50
N ARG A 939 -19.32 29.90 25.56
CA ARG A 939 -20.27 29.49 24.50
C ARG A 939 -21.48 28.78 25.08
N LEU A 940 -21.26 27.84 26.00
CA LEU A 940 -22.32 27.10 26.68
C LEU A 940 -23.20 28.02 27.54
N ARG A 941 -22.59 28.99 28.25
CA ARG A 941 -23.31 30.00 29.03
C ARG A 941 -24.20 30.87 28.15
N GLY A 942 -23.73 31.21 26.94
CA GLY A 942 -24.46 32.00 25.95
C GLY A 942 -25.63 31.29 25.28
N TYR A 943 -25.82 29.98 25.47
CA TYR A 943 -27.01 29.26 24.97
C TYR A 943 -28.28 29.59 25.76
N GLY A 944 -28.15 30.16 26.97
CA GLY A 944 -29.27 30.38 27.87
C GLY A 944 -29.77 29.09 28.53
N ALA A 945 -30.74 29.22 29.42
CA ALA A 945 -31.27 28.12 30.24
C ALA A 945 -31.81 26.94 29.41
N ASP A 946 -32.75 27.21 28.49
CA ASP A 946 -33.48 26.16 27.76
C ASP A 946 -32.56 25.31 26.88
N ARG A 947 -31.74 25.95 26.04
CA ARG A 947 -30.85 25.25 25.10
C ARG A 947 -29.69 24.55 25.81
N LEU A 948 -29.24 25.06 26.96
CA LEU A 948 -28.25 24.36 27.77
C LEU A 948 -28.84 23.07 28.37
N GLY A 949 -30.10 23.10 28.83
CA GLY A 949 -30.81 21.93 29.31
C GLY A 949 -30.98 20.85 28.21
N GLU A 950 -31.36 21.25 27.00
CA GLU A 950 -31.44 20.34 25.84
C GLU A 950 -30.07 19.70 25.53
N LEU A 951 -29.00 20.50 25.51
CA LEU A 951 -27.65 20.01 25.28
C LEU A 951 -27.19 19.05 26.38
N PHE A 952 -27.50 19.34 27.64
CA PHE A 952 -27.16 18.47 28.76
C PHE A 952 -27.80 17.08 28.58
N GLY A 953 -29.09 17.03 28.25
CA GLY A 953 -29.77 15.77 27.93
C GLY A 953 -29.08 15.01 26.80
N SER A 954 -28.78 15.70 25.69
CA SER A 954 -28.07 15.13 24.54
C SER A 954 -26.69 14.57 24.92
N LEU A 955 -25.92 15.28 25.75
CA LEU A 955 -24.60 14.84 26.20
C LEU A 955 -24.66 13.60 27.09
N VAL A 956 -25.66 13.50 27.96
CA VAL A 956 -25.86 12.32 28.81
C VAL A 956 -26.25 11.12 27.95
N GLU A 957 -27.17 11.28 26.99
CA GLU A 957 -27.51 10.23 26.03
C GLU A 957 -26.30 9.80 25.18
N ALA A 958 -25.48 10.77 24.74
CA ALA A 958 -24.25 10.51 24.00
C ALA A 958 -23.24 9.70 24.83
N LEU A 959 -23.07 10.06 26.10
CA LEU A 959 -22.21 9.35 27.02
C LEU A 959 -22.71 7.92 27.27
N ASP A 960 -24.01 7.69 27.41
CA ASP A 960 -24.55 6.33 27.56
C ASP A 960 -24.33 5.46 26.30
N ALA A 961 -24.22 6.08 25.13
CA ALA A 961 -23.95 5.40 23.86
C ALA A 961 -22.48 5.03 23.64
N VAL A 962 -21.53 5.68 24.32
CA VAL A 962 -20.10 5.29 24.29
C VAL A 962 -19.93 3.99 25.06
N GLY A 963 -20.01 2.85 24.37
CA GLY A 963 -19.99 1.53 25.00
C GLY A 963 -18.62 1.11 25.56
N GLU A 964 -18.66 0.22 26.55
CA GLU A 964 -17.55 -0.12 27.45
C GLU A 964 -16.65 -1.23 26.88
N GLU A 965 -15.50 -0.90 26.28
CA GLU A 965 -14.40 -1.87 26.10
C GLU A 965 -13.46 -1.84 27.32
N GLY A 966 -13.80 -2.57 28.39
CA GLY A 966 -12.89 -2.72 29.55
C GLY A 966 -13.52 -3.30 30.82
N ASP A 967 -12.74 -4.12 31.54
CA ASP A 967 -13.15 -4.87 32.73
C ASP A 967 -13.41 -3.94 33.95
N GLY A 968 -14.69 -3.71 34.27
CA GLY A 968 -15.29 -3.63 35.62
C GLY A 968 -14.83 -2.57 36.65
N GLY A 969 -13.70 -1.88 36.49
CA GLY A 969 -13.10 -1.06 37.57
C GLY A 969 -13.77 0.30 37.82
N HIS A 970 -14.30 0.95 36.78
CA HIS A 970 -14.86 2.31 36.87
C HIS A 970 -16.39 2.34 37.10
N GLN A 971 -17.05 1.18 37.12
CA GLN A 971 -18.51 1.05 37.04
C GLN A 971 -19.28 1.51 38.30
N VAL A 972 -18.65 1.54 39.48
CA VAL A 972 -19.33 1.94 40.73
C VAL A 972 -19.30 3.46 40.94
N ARG A 973 -18.24 4.15 40.48
CA ARG A 973 -18.11 5.62 40.60
C ARG A 973 -19.02 6.36 39.61
N SER A 974 -19.14 5.85 38.38
CA SER A 974 -19.88 6.48 37.27
C SER A 974 -21.37 6.72 37.56
N ARG A 975 -22.03 5.83 38.34
CA ARG A 975 -23.49 5.91 38.58
C ARG A 975 -23.94 7.00 39.56
N LEU A 976 -23.03 7.57 40.37
CA LEU A 976 -23.36 8.63 41.34
C LEU A 976 -22.71 9.98 41.01
N THR A 977 -21.61 10.01 40.23
CA THR A 977 -20.83 11.24 40.00
C THR A 977 -20.73 11.67 38.53
N GLY A 978 -21.36 10.96 37.59
CA GLY A 978 -21.29 11.23 36.16
C GLY A 978 -19.98 10.76 35.50
N ARG A 979 -19.97 10.65 34.15
CA ARG A 979 -18.78 10.33 33.35
C ARG A 979 -18.06 11.64 32.93
N PRO A 980 -16.72 11.73 33.08
CA PRO A 980 -15.98 12.93 32.72
C PRO A 980 -15.86 13.09 31.20
N ILE A 981 -15.95 14.33 30.74
CA ILE A 981 -15.79 14.73 29.34
C ILE A 981 -14.54 15.62 29.23
N ALA A 982 -13.58 15.24 28.39
CA ALA A 982 -12.41 16.05 28.07
C ALA A 982 -12.75 17.11 27.02
N VAL A 983 -12.28 18.34 27.24
CA VAL A 983 -12.28 19.41 26.22
C VAL A 983 -10.92 19.42 25.55
N LEU A 984 -10.88 19.06 24.26
CA LEU A 984 -9.65 18.93 23.48
C LEU A 984 -9.65 19.86 22.27
N ARG A 985 -8.46 20.26 21.80
CA ARG A 985 -8.29 20.93 20.51
C ARG A 985 -7.52 20.05 19.54
N LEU A 986 -7.91 20.06 18.27
CA LEU A 986 -7.24 19.31 17.22
C LEU A 986 -7.24 20.06 15.90
N SER A 987 -6.33 19.68 14.99
CA SER A 987 -6.35 20.11 13.58
C SER A 987 -6.60 18.93 12.63
N LEU A 988 -7.32 19.21 11.54
CA LEU A 988 -7.60 18.29 10.44
C LEU A 988 -7.16 18.88 9.11
N GLY A 989 -6.44 18.11 8.29
CA GLY A 989 -5.96 18.57 6.99
C GLY A 989 -5.83 17.45 5.97
N LEU A 990 -5.87 17.80 4.69
CA LEU A 990 -5.58 16.88 3.59
C LEU A 990 -4.25 17.27 2.93
N GLU A 991 -3.40 16.29 2.66
CA GLU A 991 -2.06 16.52 2.12
C GLU A 991 -1.79 15.60 0.92
N LEU A 992 -1.27 16.16 -0.17
CA LEU A 992 -0.80 15.42 -1.34
C LEU A 992 0.70 15.13 -1.23
N LEU A 993 1.13 13.98 -1.75
CA LEU A 993 2.55 13.72 -1.92
C LEU A 993 3.08 14.52 -3.12
N GLY A 994 3.90 15.53 -2.84
CA GLY A 994 4.46 16.42 -3.85
C GLY A 994 3.47 17.46 -4.39
N PRO A 995 3.77 18.12 -5.51
CA PRO A 995 2.91 19.15 -6.08
C PRO A 995 1.67 18.52 -6.74
N PRO A 996 0.53 19.24 -6.86
CA PRO A 996 -0.70 18.70 -7.44
C PRO A 996 -0.53 18.11 -8.84
N ALA A 997 -1.29 17.09 -9.23
CA ALA A 997 -1.30 16.61 -10.60
C ALA A 997 -1.74 17.72 -11.58
N ILE A 998 -1.23 17.68 -12.81
CA ILE A 998 -1.46 18.74 -13.81
C ILE A 998 -2.09 18.19 -15.08
N HIS A 999 -2.87 19.02 -15.77
CA HIS A 999 -3.42 18.68 -17.07
C HIS A 999 -2.31 18.73 -18.14
N GLN A 1000 -2.10 17.63 -18.85
CA GLN A 1000 -0.92 17.44 -19.72
C GLN A 1000 -1.18 17.65 -21.22
N ASP A 1001 -2.40 18.02 -21.60
CA ASP A 1001 -2.80 18.32 -22.98
C ASP A 1001 -1.95 19.40 -23.65
N TRP A 1002 -1.84 19.31 -24.98
CA TRP A 1002 -1.05 20.22 -25.80
C TRP A 1002 -1.52 21.67 -25.77
N ASN A 1003 -2.84 21.92 -25.69
CA ASN A 1003 -3.35 23.29 -25.61
C ASN A 1003 -3.08 23.90 -24.24
N VAL A 1004 -3.20 23.09 -23.18
CA VAL A 1004 -2.82 23.51 -21.83
C VAL A 1004 -1.33 23.80 -21.75
N PHE A 1005 -0.48 22.90 -22.28
CA PHE A 1005 0.97 23.12 -22.31
C PHE A 1005 1.33 24.41 -23.04
N ARG A 1006 0.68 24.71 -24.17
CA ARG A 1006 0.87 25.99 -24.91
C ARG A 1006 0.57 27.22 -24.05
N GLN A 1007 -0.43 27.14 -23.17
CA GLN A 1007 -0.74 28.21 -22.23
C GLN A 1007 0.29 28.27 -21.09
N ASP A 1008 0.70 27.12 -20.55
CA ASP A 1008 1.74 26.99 -19.50
C ASP A 1008 3.07 27.63 -19.90
N LEU A 1009 3.44 27.56 -21.18
CA LEU A 1009 4.66 28.23 -21.67
C LEU A 1009 4.68 29.74 -21.32
N GLY A 1010 3.50 30.39 -21.34
CA GLY A 1010 3.34 31.82 -21.10
C GLY A 1010 2.88 32.23 -19.70
N ARG A 1011 2.33 31.33 -18.87
CA ARG A 1011 1.88 31.64 -17.49
C ARG A 1011 2.84 31.15 -16.41
N THR A 1012 2.65 31.63 -15.18
CA THR A 1012 3.51 31.32 -14.03
C THR A 1012 3.10 30.04 -13.28
N GLY A 1013 1.84 29.62 -13.37
CA GLY A 1013 1.31 28.41 -12.76
C GLY A 1013 1.10 27.26 -13.74
N ARG A 1014 0.64 26.11 -13.23
CA ARG A 1014 0.28 24.93 -14.04
C ARG A 1014 -1.22 24.66 -13.92
N GLU A 1015 -1.83 24.10 -14.96
CA GLU A 1015 -3.25 23.76 -14.90
C GLU A 1015 -3.48 22.58 -13.97
N THR A 1016 -4.48 22.68 -13.12
CA THR A 1016 -4.92 21.57 -12.26
C THR A 1016 -6.43 21.33 -12.38
N ASN A 1017 -7.12 22.08 -13.25
CA ASN A 1017 -8.59 22.06 -13.38
C ASN A 1017 -9.26 22.30 -12.01
N GLY A 1018 -8.67 23.14 -11.15
CA GLY A 1018 -9.18 23.40 -9.80
C GLY A 1018 -9.25 22.20 -8.84
N PHE A 1019 -8.77 21.00 -9.19
CA PHE A 1019 -8.97 19.79 -8.36
C PHE A 1019 -8.49 19.92 -6.90
N PRO A 1020 -7.39 20.63 -6.58
CA PRO A 1020 -6.96 20.78 -5.18
C PRO A 1020 -7.95 21.54 -4.31
N LEU A 1021 -8.87 22.30 -4.92
CA LEU A 1021 -9.92 23.07 -4.23
C LEU A 1021 -11.22 22.28 -4.05
N VAL A 1022 -11.30 21.05 -4.56
CA VAL A 1022 -12.44 20.15 -4.32
C VAL A 1022 -12.52 19.80 -2.84
N ARG A 1023 -13.73 19.95 -2.29
CA ARG A 1023 -14.03 19.76 -0.88
C ARG A 1023 -14.60 18.37 -0.63
N PHE A 1024 -13.96 17.66 0.27
CA PHE A 1024 -14.36 16.34 0.72
C PHE A 1024 -15.01 16.42 2.09
N PRO A 1025 -16.15 15.72 2.31
CA PRO A 1025 -16.75 15.63 3.63
C PRO A 1025 -15.84 14.88 4.59
N VAL A 1026 -15.75 15.36 5.83
CA VAL A 1026 -15.05 14.66 6.91
C VAL A 1026 -16.00 14.46 8.06
N ARG A 1027 -16.28 13.20 8.38
CA ARG A 1027 -17.01 12.84 9.59
C ARG A 1027 -16.03 12.73 10.74
N VAL A 1028 -16.27 13.49 11.81
CA VAL A 1028 -15.51 13.44 13.06
C VAL A 1028 -16.37 12.74 14.10
N GLY A 1029 -15.86 11.64 14.65
CA GLY A 1029 -16.62 10.70 15.48
C GLY A 1029 -17.43 9.69 14.65
N ALA A 1030 -17.68 8.52 15.24
CA ALA A 1030 -18.48 7.46 14.67
C ALA A 1030 -19.54 6.99 15.68
N TYR A 1031 -20.74 7.58 15.62
CA TYR A 1031 -21.86 7.16 16.46
C TYR A 1031 -22.21 5.69 16.20
N GLY A 1032 -22.35 4.90 17.27
CA GLY A 1032 -22.61 3.46 17.19
C GLY A 1032 -21.34 2.59 17.18
N ARG A 1033 -20.15 3.17 17.05
CA ARG A 1033 -18.86 2.47 17.19
C ARG A 1033 -18.37 2.52 18.64
N LEU A 1034 -18.30 1.36 19.28
CA LEU A 1034 -17.63 1.07 20.53
C LEU A 1034 -16.17 1.53 20.49
N GLY A 1035 -15.78 2.21 21.56
CA GLY A 1035 -14.47 2.82 21.65
C GLY A 1035 -14.30 4.08 20.81
N ASP A 1036 -15.34 4.64 20.16
CA ASP A 1036 -15.33 6.05 19.75
C ASP A 1036 -15.86 6.92 20.91
N GLY A 1037 -15.05 7.89 21.35
CA GLY A 1037 -15.37 8.75 22.48
C GLY A 1037 -15.97 10.10 22.09
N VAL A 1038 -16.17 10.40 20.81
CA VAL A 1038 -16.55 11.76 20.38
C VAL A 1038 -18.03 12.00 20.65
N LEU A 1039 -18.33 12.97 21.51
CA LEU A 1039 -19.70 13.38 21.81
C LEU A 1039 -20.19 14.47 20.84
N GLY A 1040 -19.31 15.41 20.52
CA GLY A 1040 -19.57 16.48 19.56
C GLY A 1040 -18.46 17.53 19.53
N TYR A 1041 -18.59 18.52 18.66
CA TYR A 1041 -17.51 19.49 18.44
C TYR A 1041 -18.00 20.84 17.92
N TRP A 1042 -17.11 21.83 18.03
CA TRP A 1042 -17.22 23.14 17.39
C TRP A 1042 -16.09 23.34 16.39
N ARG A 1043 -16.42 23.98 15.27
CA ARG A 1043 -15.43 24.48 14.30
C ARG A 1043 -14.91 25.84 14.77
N HIS A 1044 -13.64 26.13 14.50
CA HIS A 1044 -13.11 27.47 14.71
C HIS A 1044 -13.36 28.36 13.49
N GLU A 1045 -13.66 29.63 13.74
CA GLU A 1045 -13.70 30.66 12.71
C GLU A 1045 -12.28 31.00 12.23
N PRO A 1046 -12.12 31.63 11.05
CA PRO A 1046 -10.79 32.00 10.53
C PRO A 1046 -9.99 32.95 11.43
N ASP A 1047 -10.64 33.66 12.36
CA ASP A 1047 -9.99 34.51 13.38
C ASP A 1047 -9.51 33.72 14.62
N GLY A 1048 -9.72 32.40 14.63
CA GLY A 1048 -9.35 31.48 15.71
C GLY A 1048 -10.40 31.38 16.83
N SER A 1049 -11.49 32.15 16.77
CA SER A 1049 -12.57 32.07 17.74
C SER A 1049 -13.39 30.79 17.61
N LEU A 1050 -14.00 30.34 18.70
CA LEU A 1050 -14.86 29.16 18.70
C LEU A 1050 -16.18 29.48 17.98
N GLY A 1051 -16.58 28.66 17.01
CA GLY A 1051 -17.82 28.82 16.26
C GLY A 1051 -19.08 28.83 17.14
N VAL A 1052 -20.19 29.28 16.55
CA VAL A 1052 -21.48 29.41 17.25
C VAL A 1052 -22.30 28.12 17.27
N GLU A 1053 -22.07 27.24 16.31
CA GLU A 1053 -22.82 25.99 16.12
C GLU A 1053 -22.08 24.83 16.80
N TYR A 1054 -22.81 24.09 17.65
CA TYR A 1054 -22.34 22.81 18.19
C TYR A 1054 -22.84 21.68 17.31
N HIS A 1055 -21.93 20.85 16.84
CA HIS A 1055 -22.24 19.67 16.04
C HIS A 1055 -22.31 18.45 16.95
N ASP A 1056 -23.54 18.09 17.31
CA ASP A 1056 -23.86 16.91 18.12
C ASP A 1056 -23.76 15.63 17.27
N VAL A 1057 -22.81 14.74 17.59
CA VAL A 1057 -22.50 13.56 16.77
C VAL A 1057 -23.66 12.56 16.75
N PRO A 1058 -24.27 12.19 17.90
CA PRO A 1058 -25.48 11.37 17.94
C PRO A 1058 -26.66 11.98 17.17
N GLY A 1059 -26.98 13.26 17.37
CA GLY A 1059 -28.09 13.93 16.70
C GLY A 1059 -27.90 13.99 15.19
N MET A 1060 -26.69 14.29 14.71
CA MET A 1060 -26.36 14.27 13.28
C MET A 1060 -26.49 12.86 12.69
N ALA A 1061 -26.04 11.83 13.42
CA ALA A 1061 -26.15 10.45 12.99
C ALA A 1061 -27.62 10.00 12.89
N ALA A 1062 -28.43 10.30 13.90
CA ALA A 1062 -29.86 10.00 13.93
C ALA A 1062 -30.64 10.73 12.82
N ALA A 1063 -30.27 11.98 12.52
CA ALA A 1063 -30.87 12.75 11.44
C ALA A 1063 -30.36 12.37 10.04
N GLY A 1064 -29.29 11.57 9.94
CA GLY A 1064 -28.65 11.22 8.67
C GLY A 1064 -28.10 12.43 7.92
N THR A 1065 -27.64 13.45 8.65
CA THR A 1065 -27.09 14.68 8.06
C THR A 1065 -25.70 14.43 7.49
N ASP A 1066 -25.41 15.03 6.33
CA ASP A 1066 -24.04 15.04 5.83
C ASP A 1066 -23.11 15.71 6.84
N PRO A 1067 -21.85 15.26 6.97
CA PRO A 1067 -20.91 15.89 7.88
C PRO A 1067 -20.81 17.39 7.61
N PRO A 1068 -20.56 18.27 8.59
CA PRO A 1068 -20.40 19.71 8.35
C PRO A 1068 -18.96 20.10 7.97
N VAL A 1069 -17.95 19.31 8.36
CA VAL A 1069 -16.54 19.58 8.05
C VAL A 1069 -16.25 19.23 6.58
N ARG A 1070 -15.56 20.14 5.89
CA ARG A 1070 -15.20 20.02 4.47
C ARG A 1070 -13.73 20.42 4.30
N LEU A 1071 -12.89 19.48 3.87
CA LEU A 1071 -11.46 19.74 3.65
C LEU A 1071 -11.12 19.68 2.17
N ALA A 1072 -10.09 20.42 1.75
CA ALA A 1072 -9.55 20.37 0.41
C ALA A 1072 -8.01 20.42 0.47
N PHE A 1073 -7.33 19.80 -0.50
CA PHE A 1073 -5.86 19.71 -0.52
C PHE A 1073 -5.16 21.08 -0.67
N GLY A 1074 -5.83 22.04 -1.31
CA GLY A 1074 -5.32 23.39 -1.53
C GLY A 1074 -5.72 24.40 -0.45
N LEU A 1075 -6.40 23.98 0.62
CA LEU A 1075 -6.85 24.84 1.71
C LEU A 1075 -6.09 24.54 3.02
N PRO A 1076 -6.00 25.53 3.95
CA PRO A 1076 -5.40 25.32 5.26
C PRO A 1076 -6.12 24.23 6.09
N GLU A 1077 -5.43 23.70 7.10
CA GLU A 1077 -6.03 22.78 8.09
C GLU A 1077 -7.18 23.47 8.85
N GLU A 1078 -8.27 22.74 9.14
CA GLU A 1078 -9.33 23.22 10.03
C GLU A 1078 -9.03 22.86 11.48
N THR A 1079 -9.28 23.81 12.39
CA THR A 1079 -9.13 23.60 13.84
C THR A 1079 -10.49 23.34 14.48
N LEU A 1080 -10.58 22.30 15.30
CA LEU A 1080 -11.79 21.92 16.03
C LEU A 1080 -11.55 21.90 17.54
N THR A 1081 -12.58 22.25 18.31
CA THR A 1081 -12.66 21.92 19.73
C THR A 1081 -13.66 20.79 19.92
N VAL A 1082 -13.22 19.67 20.49
CA VAL A 1082 -13.98 18.42 20.60
C VAL A 1082 -14.27 18.08 22.06
N LEU A 1083 -15.49 17.61 22.32
CA LEU A 1083 -15.88 16.97 23.57
C LEU A 1083 -15.68 15.47 23.43
N LEU A 1084 -14.74 14.92 24.20
CA LEU A 1084 -14.32 13.52 24.11
C LEU A 1084 -14.50 12.80 25.44
N GLU A 1085 -15.06 11.60 25.40
CA GLU A 1085 -14.97 10.63 26.48
C GLU A 1085 -13.53 10.04 26.54
N PRO A 1086 -12.79 10.18 27.65
CA PRO A 1086 -11.34 9.97 27.67
C PRO A 1086 -10.86 8.53 27.43
N ALA A 1087 -11.73 7.53 27.66
CA ALA A 1087 -11.42 6.13 27.40
C ALA A 1087 -11.60 5.78 25.91
N GLY A 1088 -12.40 6.55 25.19
CA GLY A 1088 -12.62 6.40 23.75
C GLY A 1088 -11.51 6.99 22.87
N ALA A 1089 -11.43 6.49 21.65
CA ALA A 1089 -10.67 7.05 20.55
C ALA A 1089 -11.48 8.09 19.78
N LEU A 1090 -10.79 8.97 19.07
CA LEU A 1090 -11.39 9.89 18.11
C LEU A 1090 -11.11 9.38 16.70
N HIS A 1091 -12.16 9.18 15.90
CA HIS A 1091 -12.04 8.77 14.50
C HIS A 1091 -12.38 9.92 13.54
N ALA A 1092 -11.69 9.97 12.41
CA ALA A 1092 -12.04 10.85 11.29
C ALA A 1092 -12.09 10.06 9.97
N THR A 1093 -13.21 10.17 9.27
CA THR A 1093 -13.51 9.41 8.04
C THR A 1093 -13.89 10.34 6.90
N THR A 1094 -13.27 10.14 5.72
CA THR A 1094 -13.56 10.93 4.50
C THR A 1094 -14.27 10.12 3.42
N GLY A 1095 -14.07 8.79 3.41
CA GLY A 1095 -14.48 7.90 2.34
C GLY A 1095 -13.63 7.96 1.05
N ILE A 1096 -12.65 8.86 0.97
CA ILE A 1096 -11.66 8.90 -0.14
C ILE A 1096 -10.27 8.42 0.29
N LEU A 1097 -10.03 8.32 1.59
CA LEU A 1097 -8.80 7.91 2.24
C LEU A 1097 -9.15 7.10 3.50
N PRO A 1098 -8.28 6.16 3.93
CA PRO A 1098 -8.47 5.38 5.15
C PRO A 1098 -8.85 6.24 6.37
N THR A 1099 -9.71 5.68 7.23
CA THR A 1099 -10.07 6.30 8.51
C THR A 1099 -8.82 6.44 9.38
N VAL A 1100 -8.62 7.63 9.94
CA VAL A 1100 -7.54 7.88 10.91
C VAL A 1100 -8.13 7.95 12.31
N SER A 1101 -7.38 7.48 13.30
CA SER A 1101 -7.81 7.52 14.70
C SER A 1101 -6.70 7.94 15.64
N VAL A 1102 -7.07 8.60 16.73
CA VAL A 1102 -6.17 9.00 17.81
C VAL A 1102 -6.80 8.71 19.16
N ARG A 1103 -6.00 8.25 20.13
CA ARG A 1103 -6.41 8.06 21.53
C ARG A 1103 -5.69 9.06 22.42
N LEU A 1104 -6.36 9.50 23.48
CA LEU A 1104 -5.72 10.29 24.51
C LEU A 1104 -4.79 9.39 25.34
N ASP A 1105 -3.53 9.78 25.50
CA ASP A 1105 -2.59 9.03 26.33
C ASP A 1105 -3.12 8.90 27.77
N PRO A 1106 -3.10 7.69 28.38
CA PRO A 1106 -3.42 7.51 29.80
C PRO A 1106 -2.74 8.49 30.75
N ALA A 1107 -1.50 8.89 30.46
CA ALA A 1107 -0.75 9.86 31.27
C ALA A 1107 -1.44 11.24 31.35
N HIS A 1108 -2.24 11.61 30.35
CA HIS A 1108 -2.92 12.91 30.32
C HIS A 1108 -4.25 12.92 31.06
N HIS A 1109 -4.83 11.77 31.40
CA HIS A 1109 -6.15 11.71 32.00
C HIS A 1109 -6.23 10.93 33.31
N HIS A 1110 -5.48 9.83 33.48
CA HIS A 1110 -5.61 8.94 34.64
C HIS A 1110 -5.54 9.68 35.99
N ASP A 1111 -4.51 10.49 36.14
CA ASP A 1111 -4.21 11.29 37.31
C ASP A 1111 -5.23 12.42 37.55
N ALA A 1112 -5.62 13.11 36.48
CA ALA A 1112 -6.60 14.19 36.55
C ALA A 1112 -7.98 13.65 36.94
N LEU A 1113 -8.40 12.52 36.37
CA LEU A 1113 -9.65 11.84 36.68
C LEU A 1113 -9.67 11.32 38.13
N ALA A 1114 -8.55 10.80 38.64
CA ALA A 1114 -8.43 10.41 40.04
C ALA A 1114 -8.59 11.61 40.99
N ARG A 1115 -8.19 12.80 40.53
CA ARG A 1115 -8.24 14.09 41.24
C ARG A 1115 -9.53 14.89 41.06
N LEU A 1116 -10.49 14.42 40.26
CA LEU A 1116 -11.77 15.10 40.11
C LEU A 1116 -12.51 15.15 41.46
N GLU A 1117 -12.66 16.38 41.96
CA GLU A 1117 -13.46 16.67 43.13
C GLU A 1117 -14.94 16.53 42.79
N THR A 1118 -15.70 15.80 43.60
CA THR A 1118 -17.14 15.59 43.35
C THR A 1118 -17.92 16.09 44.54
N GLY A 1119 -19.00 16.82 44.33
CA GLY A 1119 -19.82 17.29 45.43
C GLY A 1119 -21.12 17.93 44.97
N PHE A 1120 -22.19 17.74 45.75
CA PHE A 1120 -23.53 18.16 45.39
C PHE A 1120 -24.09 19.14 46.42
N LEU A 1121 -25.06 19.97 45.99
CA LEU A 1121 -25.76 20.85 46.89
C LEU A 1121 -26.67 20.00 47.80
N ALA A 1122 -26.47 20.09 49.11
CA ALA A 1122 -27.35 19.49 50.09
C ALA A 1122 -28.05 20.62 50.84
N ALA A 1123 -29.19 21.07 50.27
CA ALA A 1123 -29.98 22.18 50.80
C ALA A 1123 -31.49 21.97 50.56
N PRO A 1124 -32.36 22.33 51.53
CA PRO A 1124 -32.04 22.70 52.91
C PRO A 1124 -31.85 21.45 53.81
N VAL A 1125 -30.88 21.49 54.72
CA VAL A 1125 -30.68 20.45 55.76
C VAL A 1125 -31.13 20.99 57.12
N LEU A 1126 -32.03 20.24 57.78
CA LEU A 1126 -32.46 20.53 59.15
C LEU A 1126 -31.61 19.75 60.14
N THR A 1127 -30.88 20.47 61.00
CA THR A 1127 -29.95 19.89 61.98
C THR A 1127 -29.92 20.72 63.26
N ASP A 1128 -29.24 20.24 64.30
CA ASP A 1128 -29.02 21.00 65.53
C ASP A 1128 -28.06 22.20 65.30
N ALA A 1129 -28.26 23.31 66.01
CA ALA A 1129 -27.37 24.48 65.97
C ALA A 1129 -25.90 24.14 66.26
N ALA A 1130 -25.64 23.14 67.11
CA ALA A 1130 -24.30 22.76 67.57
C ALA A 1130 -23.43 22.03 66.53
N GLY A 1131 -24.02 21.49 65.45
CA GLY A 1131 -23.26 20.79 64.39
C GLY A 1131 -24.15 20.24 63.27
N VAL A 1132 -23.56 20.00 62.09
CA VAL A 1132 -24.28 19.42 60.94
C VAL A 1132 -24.34 17.89 61.09
N GLY A 1133 -25.54 17.33 61.17
CA GLY A 1133 -25.78 15.89 61.17
C GLY A 1133 -26.24 15.42 59.79
N LEU A 1134 -25.43 14.62 59.09
CA LEU A 1134 -25.71 14.20 57.71
C LEU A 1134 -25.65 12.68 57.53
N VAL A 1135 -26.59 12.14 56.76
CA VAL A 1135 -26.49 10.76 56.28
C VAL A 1135 -25.56 10.78 55.07
N LEU A 1136 -24.35 10.27 55.27
CA LEU A 1136 -23.32 10.28 54.24
C LEU A 1136 -23.45 9.04 53.32
N PRO A 1137 -23.31 9.20 52.00
CA PRO A 1137 -23.13 8.08 51.09
C PRO A 1137 -21.89 7.27 51.46
N ALA A 1138 -21.90 5.95 51.23
CA ALA A 1138 -20.73 5.11 51.46
C ALA A 1138 -19.54 5.57 50.60
N THR A 1139 -18.34 5.66 51.19
CA THR A 1139 -17.10 6.07 50.51
C THR A 1139 -16.08 4.94 50.47
N GLU A 1140 -15.14 5.02 49.53
CA GLU A 1140 -13.97 4.14 49.47
C GLU A 1140 -13.07 4.30 50.71
N PRO A 1141 -12.32 3.26 51.12
CA PRO A 1141 -11.35 3.35 52.20
C PRO A 1141 -10.32 4.47 51.95
N GLY A 1142 -10.22 5.43 52.87
CA GLY A 1142 -9.26 6.54 52.80
C GLY A 1142 -9.80 7.86 52.25
N ARG A 1143 -11.07 7.93 51.82
CA ARG A 1143 -11.75 9.19 51.46
C ARG A 1143 -12.85 9.55 52.47
N ARG A 1144 -12.97 10.84 52.78
CA ARG A 1144 -13.97 11.38 53.73
C ARG A 1144 -14.76 12.47 53.05
N TRP A 1145 -16.07 12.51 53.28
CA TRP A 1145 -16.91 13.62 52.85
C TRP A 1145 -16.60 14.86 53.67
N THR A 1146 -16.69 16.03 53.04
CA THR A 1146 -16.50 17.33 53.66
C THR A 1146 -17.74 18.16 53.39
N TRP A 1147 -18.38 18.64 54.46
CA TRP A 1147 -19.46 19.62 54.39
C TRP A 1147 -18.89 21.02 54.27
N ARG A 1148 -19.32 21.77 53.26
CA ARG A 1148 -18.93 23.17 53.03
C ARG A 1148 -20.16 24.06 53.09
N GLU A 1149 -20.25 24.93 54.09
CA GLU A 1149 -21.34 25.89 54.20
C GLU A 1149 -20.81 27.31 54.14
N ARG A 1150 -21.67 28.24 53.74
CA ARG A 1150 -21.33 29.66 53.63
C ARG A 1150 -21.94 30.41 54.79
N ALA A 1151 -21.10 30.90 55.71
CA ALA A 1151 -21.49 31.75 56.83
C ALA A 1151 -21.13 33.22 56.52
N GLY A 1152 -22.05 33.95 55.89
CA GLY A 1152 -21.77 35.29 55.37
C GLY A 1152 -20.88 35.23 54.12
N ASP A 1153 -19.71 35.89 54.14
CA ASP A 1153 -18.72 35.84 53.04
C ASP A 1153 -17.62 34.80 53.25
N VAL A 1154 -17.68 34.04 54.35
CA VAL A 1154 -16.67 33.04 54.70
C VAL A 1154 -17.23 31.64 54.51
N TRP A 1155 -16.48 30.80 53.78
CA TRP A 1155 -16.74 29.38 53.67
C TRP A 1155 -16.16 28.65 54.89
N THR A 1156 -16.96 27.80 55.53
CA THR A 1156 -16.54 26.89 56.58
C THR A 1156 -16.58 25.46 56.08
N GLU A 1157 -15.53 24.68 56.36
CA GLU A 1157 -15.41 23.28 55.94
C GLU A 1157 -15.41 22.37 57.19
N THR A 1158 -16.23 21.32 57.17
CA THR A 1158 -16.32 20.31 58.22
C THR A 1158 -16.03 18.94 57.59
N GLU A 1159 -14.88 18.36 57.89
CA GLU A 1159 -14.55 16.99 57.46
C GLU A 1159 -15.33 15.95 58.27
N ASP A 1160 -15.79 14.91 57.57
CA ASP A 1160 -16.53 13.76 58.11
C ASP A 1160 -17.68 14.18 59.03
N PRO A 1161 -18.68 14.92 58.50
CA PRO A 1161 -19.76 15.44 59.32
C PRO A 1161 -20.48 14.27 60.01
N PRO A 1162 -20.76 14.39 61.33
CA PRO A 1162 -21.28 13.28 62.10
C PRO A 1162 -22.64 12.80 61.58
N ALA A 1163 -22.92 11.51 61.75
CA ALA A 1163 -24.24 10.97 61.47
C ALA A 1163 -25.32 11.64 62.35
N PRO A 1164 -26.54 11.83 61.84
CA PRO A 1164 -27.62 12.41 62.64
C PRO A 1164 -27.89 11.53 63.87
N THR A 1165 -27.99 12.16 65.04
CA THR A 1165 -28.32 11.47 66.28
C THR A 1165 -29.78 11.00 66.24
N PRO A 1166 -30.11 9.79 66.71
CA PRO A 1166 -31.50 9.34 66.79
C PRO A 1166 -32.25 10.14 67.87
N GLY A 1167 -32.86 11.27 67.47
CA GLY A 1167 -33.63 12.19 68.31
C GLY A 1167 -34.01 13.46 67.53
N PHE A 1168 -35.06 14.18 67.95
CA PHE A 1168 -35.38 15.50 67.38
C PHE A 1168 -34.31 16.52 67.83
N PRO A 1169 -33.83 17.43 66.95
CA PRO A 1169 -32.85 18.45 67.33
C PRO A 1169 -33.37 19.32 68.48
N THR A 1170 -32.50 19.68 69.41
CA THR A 1170 -32.85 20.52 70.56
C THR A 1170 -33.02 21.99 70.17
N ASP A 1171 -32.27 22.46 69.17
CA ASP A 1171 -32.40 23.78 68.56
C ASP A 1171 -32.30 23.66 67.03
N VAL A 1172 -33.45 23.65 66.36
CA VAL A 1172 -33.56 23.36 64.92
C VAL A 1172 -33.02 24.54 64.12
N THR A 1173 -31.92 24.31 63.41
CA THR A 1173 -31.33 25.27 62.49
C THR A 1173 -31.41 24.75 61.06
N LEU A 1174 -31.81 25.63 60.14
CA LEU A 1174 -31.74 25.38 58.71
C LEU A 1174 -30.35 25.74 58.21
N ARG A 1175 -29.66 24.80 57.58
CA ARG A 1175 -28.33 25.00 56.98
C ARG A 1175 -28.38 24.64 55.50
N GLU A 1176 -27.66 25.42 54.71
CA GLU A 1176 -27.47 25.20 53.28
C GLU A 1176 -25.97 25.05 53.03
N GLY A 1177 -25.58 24.00 52.32
CA GLY A 1177 -24.18 23.72 52.08
C GLY A 1177 -23.98 22.62 51.06
N TRP A 1178 -22.72 22.39 50.74
CA TRP A 1178 -22.26 21.46 49.73
C TRP A 1178 -21.61 20.27 50.41
N LEU A 1179 -21.99 19.07 49.99
CA LEU A 1179 -21.27 17.87 50.38
C LEU A 1179 -20.23 17.58 49.30
N ALA A 1180 -18.95 17.80 49.61
CA ALA A 1180 -17.84 17.56 48.70
C ALA A 1180 -17.02 16.34 49.14
N LEU A 1181 -16.57 15.54 48.19
CA LEU A 1181 -15.64 14.44 48.39
C LEU A 1181 -14.27 14.89 47.84
N PRO A 1182 -13.43 15.50 48.69
CA PRO A 1182 -12.08 15.89 48.29
C PRO A 1182 -11.22 14.67 47.94
N THR A 1183 -10.18 14.90 47.16
CA THR A 1183 -9.21 13.88 46.76
C THR A 1183 -8.48 13.29 47.97
N ALA A 1184 -8.18 12.00 47.96
CA ALA A 1184 -7.29 11.40 48.96
C ALA A 1184 -5.93 12.12 48.94
N ALA A 1185 -5.46 12.58 50.10
CA ALA A 1185 -4.15 13.20 50.21
C ALA A 1185 -3.08 12.15 49.89
N THR A 1186 -2.41 12.28 48.74
CA THR A 1186 -1.23 11.49 48.41
C THR A 1186 -0.15 11.86 49.42
N THR A 1187 0.16 10.95 50.36
CA THR A 1187 1.41 11.01 51.13
C THR A 1187 2.55 10.95 50.12
N ARG A 1188 3.23 12.08 49.94
CA ARG A 1188 4.48 12.21 49.19
C ARG A 1188 5.55 11.27 49.70
#